data_AF-A0A1L9RD86-F1
#
_entry.id   AF-A0A1L9RD86-F1
#
_cell.length_a   1.000
_cell.length_b   1.000
_cell.length_c   1.000
_cell.angle_alpha   90.00
_cell.angle_beta   90.00
_cell.angle_gamma   90.00
#
_symmetry.space_group_name_H-M   'P 1'
#
loop_
_entity.id
_entity.type
_entity.pdbx_description
1 polymer ?
#
loop_
_entity_poly.entity_id
_entity_poly.type
_entity_poly.pdbx_seq_one_letter_code
_entity_poly.pdbx_strand_id
1 'polypeptide(L)'
;MNIWKSDVKDWGSKDAFHEFYQNWKQAIIDTFDLKERFKATYEEDKTAIKIIVAAPDNTPRKPSYLGFIRFMKITGEVALVSASATLELNCFQLGTTPRNTGKNLAGSHGEGIELATMAMTGFGYEVRIQASNCDWCFASFESQLHCIINPSEAEDRPPARPRRTLAGFGNRIVSDVAITIGGGLRKVERFEFLRWLGVSLDIVGFGQPLSLVETPNGDLILDHNFANKVYMNGTLLPVFGEKTGPFDYGYNITRGTWSTDRGQFENDKEAARSLCSVWEAAIEQNQEALLPKYVGLLRNRPEAPDIRCADRLLELVTAKKIWEHLLSEAGGREFYYLDKPNKVTSKDIKIIHDSLKKKPVRIADILWNLLRRWSLIRTPEEECIQQFRNSPEWLHPGLEFSDTIQQALKASLAMHKATEGIEVMFVDCRHRNIDTYFEPMSKLLKVNKRWLEFDAIHQKHPCRISKMDAEETKDNSFFCDHIVECLYEVAMRQILRRLPDTVINAEDFNNNYNELREKIRQMPRQIAIVHCLRSGQTKVCWEDRETDTFSQYYGDKTQYHVVLHDEACWESVKNKTLHEYSDPMMGDNTPCGCKQKFVPQRKKVAIFDGLYPAQRYVPMVAYNEKGTFYGFPLKLVRPVRAPSLIPERSVSPFSGESEGTMDVKSEQVESTPEEEKHWEFWHKEEFPRIFSLCTPRGEHGTTYTRPLAAFASQRLNWMFKGGQYVSVTMKSQFVPVDSCRHILRIHGIYSANKSGSQEGKILATQYSFLRRSPIFMLENALKGHPEIDEKELLLHFNDVDFMGQKNDASLIPIENITDVDFVRMDLLGPAEAVQYTVDVTEGLLNSGLFCRFAIKCGGSPDSACLMPVTHDLLPFSKHWDTPEYSSSSRLEVFDFSPGVLGLAEGFRQSGCAVRAGFGFDPVSDLTWKVRYPATVVYDGPLDSILSDFNSLRLNAPLSGAQGVPKIAILSIPDKGIEARSKQIREDIKILENINSILGLYPEKMSALVFTFPDWIFHEDAFFQFLKGMYDLLQGRYSIHLKKVSLSQYGLPQDRTVIVFVATSFCSPIQWEDVFDKNVPTDLKLPRECIGSLRFQNARGVEDSGKKSFICKYPDAEVNIYNHQTGRQATDSQILDMDSVIDMRNGPCLIQHSDGGGLLTVRELARIQGFDDDFVFYGTIERQYEEVMQAFPPTIAKRLADTILDSIKEFGSLGEADESHRAQKRRRGE
;
A
#
# COMPACT_ATOMS: atom_id res chain seq x y z
N MET A 1 -56.23 -9.13 -25.42
CA MET A 1 -55.41 -8.32 -24.50
C MET A 1 -53.99 -8.25 -25.07
N ASN A 2 -53.20 -7.19 -24.80
CA ASN A 2 -51.83 -7.04 -25.35
C ASN A 2 -50.80 -7.81 -24.50
N ILE A 3 -51.06 -9.09 -24.22
CA ILE A 3 -50.22 -9.95 -23.39
C ILE A 3 -49.85 -11.19 -24.17
N TRP A 4 -48.56 -11.47 -24.19
CA TRP A 4 -47.97 -12.53 -24.97
C TRP A 4 -47.44 -13.63 -24.06
N LYS A 5 -47.41 -14.85 -24.58
CA LYS A 5 -46.83 -16.01 -23.87
C LYS A 5 -45.35 -15.77 -23.51
N SER A 6 -44.67 -14.86 -24.22
CA SER A 6 -43.31 -14.43 -23.89
C SER A 6 -43.19 -13.72 -22.55
N ASP A 7 -44.26 -13.10 -22.07
CA ASP A 7 -44.26 -12.20 -20.91
C ASP A 7 -44.27 -12.99 -19.59
N VAL A 8 -44.55 -14.30 -19.64
CA VAL A 8 -44.62 -15.22 -18.50
C VAL A 8 -43.71 -16.45 -18.64
N LYS A 9 -42.64 -16.36 -19.44
CA LYS A 9 -41.73 -17.50 -19.75
C LYS A 9 -41.17 -18.22 -18.52
N ASP A 10 -40.97 -17.51 -17.42
CA ASP A 10 -40.35 -18.03 -16.20
C ASP A 10 -41.36 -18.35 -15.07
N TRP A 11 -42.67 -18.24 -15.33
CA TRP A 11 -43.71 -18.47 -14.31
C TRP A 11 -44.12 -19.94 -14.22
N GLY A 12 -44.16 -20.48 -13.00
CA GLY A 12 -44.81 -21.76 -12.69
C GLY A 12 -46.29 -21.61 -12.35
N SER A 13 -47.03 -22.72 -12.24
CA SER A 13 -48.45 -22.69 -11.80
C SER A 13 -48.62 -22.15 -10.37
N LYS A 14 -47.60 -22.34 -9.51
CA LYS A 14 -47.59 -21.79 -8.15
C LYS A 14 -47.46 -20.25 -8.15
N ASP A 15 -46.64 -19.69 -9.04
CA ASP A 15 -46.43 -18.24 -9.15
C ASP A 15 -47.68 -17.55 -9.68
N ALA A 16 -48.34 -18.16 -10.67
CA ALA A 16 -49.65 -17.70 -11.13
C ALA A 16 -50.72 -17.77 -10.03
N PHE A 17 -50.73 -18.82 -9.20
CA PHE A 17 -51.66 -18.90 -8.08
C PHE A 17 -51.36 -17.87 -6.99
N HIS A 18 -50.09 -17.54 -6.75
CA HIS A 18 -49.67 -16.50 -5.81
C HIS A 18 -50.34 -15.15 -6.14
N GLU A 19 -50.35 -14.74 -7.42
CA GLU A 19 -51.00 -13.50 -7.85
C GLU A 19 -52.52 -13.51 -7.64
N PHE A 20 -53.17 -14.64 -7.93
CA PHE A 20 -54.61 -14.79 -7.65
C PHE A 20 -54.89 -14.73 -6.15
N TYR A 21 -54.03 -15.32 -5.32
CA TYR A 21 -54.16 -15.29 -3.87
C TYR A 21 -53.97 -13.87 -3.31
N GLN A 22 -52.98 -13.12 -3.80
CA GLN A 22 -52.75 -11.73 -3.41
C GLN A 22 -53.95 -10.85 -3.74
N ASN A 23 -54.46 -10.93 -4.96
CA ASN A 23 -55.65 -10.19 -5.38
C ASN A 23 -56.88 -10.56 -4.56
N TRP A 24 -57.07 -11.86 -4.27
CA TRP A 24 -58.14 -12.33 -3.40
C TRP A 24 -58.04 -11.74 -1.99
N LYS A 25 -56.85 -11.77 -1.38
CA LYS A 25 -56.60 -11.24 -0.03
C LYS A 25 -56.80 -9.72 0.01
N GLN A 26 -56.25 -8.97 -0.95
CA GLN A 26 -56.35 -7.51 -1.00
C GLN A 26 -57.80 -7.05 -1.23
N ALA A 27 -58.53 -7.71 -2.14
CA ALA A 27 -59.94 -7.39 -2.38
C ALA A 27 -60.79 -7.53 -1.12
N ILE A 28 -60.50 -8.50 -0.25
CA ILE A 28 -61.17 -8.64 1.05
C ILE A 28 -60.78 -7.50 2.01
N ILE A 29 -59.50 -7.14 2.08
CA ILE A 29 -59.03 -6.03 2.94
C ILE A 29 -59.71 -4.72 2.54
N ASP A 30 -59.72 -4.41 1.24
CA ASP A 30 -60.26 -3.16 0.71
C ASP A 30 -61.79 -3.08 0.88
N THR A 31 -62.50 -4.15 0.51
CA THR A 31 -63.98 -4.20 0.57
C THR A 31 -64.52 -4.04 2.01
N PHE A 32 -63.76 -4.50 3.00
CA PHE A 32 -64.20 -4.52 4.40
C PHE A 32 -63.41 -3.57 5.32
N ASP A 33 -62.53 -2.72 4.77
CA ASP A 33 -61.69 -1.74 5.47
C ASP A 33 -60.97 -2.34 6.70
N LEU A 34 -60.38 -3.52 6.50
CA LEU A 34 -59.72 -4.26 7.58
C LEU A 34 -58.39 -3.60 7.96
N LYS A 35 -58.30 -3.08 9.19
CA LYS A 35 -57.08 -2.41 9.72
C LYS A 35 -55.95 -3.37 10.11
N GLU A 36 -56.28 -4.65 10.34
CA GLU A 36 -55.33 -5.68 10.77
C GLU A 36 -55.36 -6.89 9.82
N ARG A 37 -54.25 -7.64 9.79
CA ARG A 37 -54.08 -8.88 9.01
C ARG A 37 -55.09 -9.94 9.49
N PHE A 38 -55.93 -10.43 8.59
CA PHE A 38 -56.84 -11.54 8.91
C PHE A 38 -56.16 -12.90 8.69
N LYS A 39 -56.53 -13.89 9.52
CA LYS A 39 -56.12 -15.28 9.38
C LYS A 39 -57.23 -16.08 8.71
N ALA A 40 -56.88 -16.97 7.78
CA ALA A 40 -57.84 -17.84 7.11
C ALA A 40 -57.76 -19.26 7.69
N THR A 41 -58.88 -19.97 7.82
CA THR A 41 -58.90 -21.33 8.39
C THR A 41 -58.91 -22.39 7.30
N TYR A 42 -58.06 -23.41 7.46
CA TYR A 42 -58.04 -24.62 6.61
C TYR A 42 -59.04 -25.65 7.12
N GLU A 43 -59.93 -26.10 6.24
CA GLU A 43 -60.85 -27.21 6.49
C GLU A 43 -60.79 -28.20 5.33
N GLU A 44 -60.64 -29.49 5.62
CA GLU A 44 -60.66 -30.55 4.61
C GLU A 44 -61.71 -31.60 4.98
N ASP A 45 -62.66 -31.81 4.06
CA ASP A 45 -63.67 -32.86 4.16
C ASP A 45 -63.49 -33.90 3.04
N LYS A 46 -64.38 -34.90 2.96
CA LYS A 46 -64.28 -35.96 1.94
C LYS A 46 -64.44 -35.46 0.50
N THR A 47 -65.06 -34.29 0.32
CA THR A 47 -65.48 -33.74 -0.98
C THR A 47 -64.65 -32.54 -1.42
N ALA A 48 -64.14 -31.73 -0.49
CA ALA A 48 -63.47 -30.47 -0.79
C ALA A 48 -62.40 -30.08 0.25
N ILE A 49 -61.51 -29.18 -0.15
CA ILE A 49 -60.63 -28.41 0.73
C ILE A 49 -61.11 -26.95 0.70
N LYS A 50 -61.22 -26.31 1.85
CA LYS A 50 -61.75 -24.96 2.02
C LYS A 50 -60.81 -24.10 2.84
N ILE A 51 -60.49 -22.91 2.36
CA ILE A 51 -59.79 -21.84 3.07
C ILE A 51 -60.81 -20.73 3.32
N ILE A 52 -61.06 -20.40 4.59
CA ILE A 52 -62.23 -19.60 4.94
C ILE A 52 -61.81 -18.36 5.72
N VAL A 53 -62.35 -17.20 5.33
CA VAL A 53 -62.24 -15.95 6.09
C VAL A 53 -63.59 -15.65 6.71
N ALA A 54 -63.72 -15.88 8.02
CA ALA A 54 -64.95 -15.62 8.76
C ALA A 54 -65.16 -14.11 8.99
N ALA A 55 -66.42 -13.67 8.94
CA ALA A 55 -66.79 -12.33 9.39
C ALA A 55 -66.74 -12.23 10.94
N PRO A 56 -66.55 -11.02 11.52
CA PRO A 56 -66.49 -10.85 12.98
C PRO A 56 -67.73 -11.38 13.74
N ASP A 57 -68.92 -11.29 13.13
CA ASP A 57 -70.20 -11.74 13.70
C ASP A 57 -70.56 -13.21 13.37
N ASN A 58 -69.58 -14.03 12.99
CA ASN A 58 -69.82 -15.40 12.53
C ASN A 58 -70.29 -16.31 13.67
N THR A 59 -71.47 -16.92 13.54
CA THR A 59 -72.01 -17.87 14.52
C THR A 59 -72.35 -19.21 13.85
N PRO A 60 -72.29 -20.36 14.56
CA PRO A 60 -72.61 -21.67 13.99
C PRO A 60 -74.02 -21.76 13.38
N ARG A 61 -74.95 -20.91 13.83
CA ARG A 61 -76.33 -20.84 13.35
C ARG A 61 -76.51 -19.90 12.15
N LYS A 62 -75.54 -19.05 11.84
CA LYS A 62 -75.60 -18.06 10.74
C LYS A 62 -74.19 -17.79 10.19
N PRO A 63 -73.65 -18.71 9.36
CA PRO A 63 -72.29 -18.56 8.85
C PRO A 63 -72.18 -17.36 7.90
N SER A 64 -71.25 -16.45 8.20
CA SER A 64 -70.95 -15.25 7.41
C SER A 64 -69.46 -15.22 7.10
N TYR A 65 -69.11 -15.09 5.83
CA TYR A 65 -67.72 -15.15 5.35
C TYR A 65 -67.41 -13.91 4.53
N LEU A 66 -66.19 -13.38 4.67
CA LEU A 66 -65.68 -12.25 3.90
C LEU A 66 -65.08 -12.71 2.56
N GLY A 67 -64.64 -13.96 2.49
CA GLY A 67 -64.20 -14.64 1.28
C GLY A 67 -63.77 -16.08 1.58
N PHE A 68 -63.60 -16.89 0.53
CA PHE A 68 -63.12 -18.26 0.67
C PHE A 68 -62.36 -18.74 -0.57
N ILE A 69 -61.52 -19.75 -0.40
CA ILE A 69 -60.93 -20.56 -1.49
C ILE A 69 -61.47 -21.98 -1.34
N ARG A 70 -61.98 -22.57 -2.42
CA ARG A 70 -62.57 -23.92 -2.43
C ARG A 70 -61.92 -24.75 -3.52
N PHE A 71 -61.35 -25.90 -3.15
CA PHE A 71 -60.93 -26.93 -4.09
C PHE A 71 -61.86 -28.15 -4.01
N MET A 72 -62.47 -28.52 -5.12
CA MET A 72 -63.34 -29.71 -5.21
C MET A 72 -62.55 -30.93 -5.66
N LYS A 73 -62.49 -31.97 -4.83
CA LYS A 73 -61.63 -33.15 -5.05
C LYS A 73 -62.03 -33.99 -6.28
N ILE A 74 -63.31 -34.00 -6.64
CA ILE A 74 -63.85 -34.81 -7.74
C ILE A 74 -63.65 -34.12 -9.11
N THR A 75 -63.94 -32.82 -9.15
CA THR A 75 -63.88 -32.02 -10.38
C THR A 75 -62.48 -31.46 -10.64
N GLY A 76 -61.67 -31.29 -9.59
CA GLY A 76 -60.37 -30.62 -9.68
C GLY A 76 -60.50 -29.13 -9.96
N GLU A 77 -61.62 -28.51 -9.58
CA GLU A 77 -61.88 -27.08 -9.71
C GLU A 77 -61.43 -26.36 -8.44
N VAL A 78 -60.68 -25.27 -8.60
CA VAL A 78 -60.32 -24.31 -7.54
C VAL A 78 -61.09 -23.02 -7.76
N ALA A 79 -61.79 -22.53 -6.74
CA ALA A 79 -62.52 -21.27 -6.78
C ALA A 79 -62.04 -20.33 -5.67
N LEU A 80 -61.54 -19.14 -6.01
CA LEU A 80 -61.21 -18.06 -5.08
C LEU A 80 -62.33 -17.02 -5.15
N VAL A 81 -63.01 -16.77 -4.03
CA VAL A 81 -64.20 -15.91 -3.97
C VAL A 81 -64.00 -14.80 -2.96
N SER A 82 -64.12 -13.56 -3.42
CA SER A 82 -64.11 -12.34 -2.60
C SER A 82 -65.54 -11.79 -2.54
N ALA A 83 -66.13 -11.78 -1.35
CA ALA A 83 -67.52 -11.41 -1.17
C ALA A 83 -67.71 -9.89 -1.30
N SER A 84 -68.74 -9.44 -2.01
CA SER A 84 -69.09 -8.00 -2.12
C SER A 84 -68.02 -7.12 -2.80
N ALA A 85 -66.98 -7.72 -3.40
CA ALA A 85 -65.98 -7.01 -4.17
C ALA A 85 -66.50 -6.67 -5.57
N THR A 86 -66.01 -5.59 -6.19
CA THR A 86 -66.40 -5.18 -7.55
C THR A 86 -65.22 -5.23 -8.52
N LEU A 87 -65.42 -5.77 -9.72
CA LEU A 87 -64.44 -5.74 -10.82
C LEU A 87 -65.02 -4.92 -11.97
N GLU A 88 -64.34 -3.83 -12.34
CA GLU A 88 -64.77 -2.95 -13.45
C GLU A 88 -64.20 -3.43 -14.79
N LEU A 89 -64.91 -3.13 -15.89
CA LEU A 89 -64.51 -3.55 -17.24
C LEU A 89 -63.15 -2.97 -17.68
N ASN A 90 -62.77 -1.82 -17.10
CA ASN A 90 -61.56 -1.09 -17.45
C ASN A 90 -60.30 -1.61 -16.72
N CYS A 91 -60.41 -2.60 -15.85
CA CYS A 91 -59.28 -3.19 -15.11
C CYS A 91 -58.29 -3.99 -16.00
N PHE A 92 -58.63 -4.18 -17.28
CA PHE A 92 -57.89 -5.03 -18.25
C PHE A 92 -57.40 -4.25 -19.50
N GLN A 93 -57.24 -2.93 -19.40
CA GLN A 93 -56.68 -2.07 -20.46
C GLN A 93 -55.24 -1.64 -20.12
N LEU A 94 -54.26 -2.13 -20.88
CA LEU A 94 -52.84 -1.81 -20.71
C LEU A 94 -52.55 -0.30 -20.86
N GLY A 95 -51.87 0.28 -19.87
CA GLY A 95 -51.21 1.59 -19.97
C GLY A 95 -51.67 2.67 -18.99
N THR A 96 -52.72 2.44 -18.19
CA THR A 96 -53.09 3.36 -17.11
C THR A 96 -53.34 2.57 -15.84
N THR A 97 -52.42 2.65 -14.87
CA THR A 97 -52.81 2.45 -13.48
C THR A 97 -53.98 3.40 -13.21
N PRO A 98 -55.13 2.96 -12.67
CA PRO A 98 -56.20 3.87 -12.30
C PRO A 98 -55.68 4.80 -11.20
N ARG A 99 -55.16 5.97 -11.58
CA ARG A 99 -54.97 7.12 -10.69
C ARG A 99 -56.34 7.72 -10.40
N ASN A 100 -57.24 6.97 -9.78
CA ASN A 100 -58.33 7.52 -8.97
C ASN A 100 -59.05 6.45 -8.16
N THR A 101 -59.29 6.83 -6.90
CA THR A 101 -59.76 6.05 -5.76
C THR A 101 -61.24 5.65 -5.84
N GLY A 102 -61.53 4.35 -5.89
CA GLY A 102 -62.81 3.76 -5.49
C GLY A 102 -62.57 2.72 -4.40
N LYS A 103 -63.24 2.81 -3.24
CA LYS A 103 -62.88 2.05 -2.01
C LYS A 103 -63.20 0.54 -2.01
N ASN A 104 -63.67 -0.08 -3.09
CA ASN A 104 -64.14 -1.49 -3.09
C ASN A 104 -63.72 -2.32 -4.33
N LEU A 105 -62.64 -1.94 -5.03
CA LEU A 105 -62.26 -2.55 -6.32
C LEU A 105 -61.36 -3.80 -6.13
N ALA A 106 -61.79 -4.94 -6.66
CA ALA A 106 -60.90 -6.07 -6.97
C ALA A 106 -60.14 -5.77 -8.28
N GLY A 107 -58.84 -6.06 -8.35
CA GLY A 107 -58.01 -5.81 -9.54
C GLY A 107 -57.11 -4.56 -9.46
N SER A 108 -56.76 -4.08 -8.26
CA SER A 108 -55.73 -3.05 -8.04
C SER A 108 -54.33 -3.46 -8.53
N HIS A 109 -54.11 -4.77 -8.75
CA HIS A 109 -52.96 -5.37 -9.44
C HIS A 109 -53.37 -5.97 -10.80
N GLY A 110 -54.14 -5.24 -11.62
CA GLY A 110 -54.74 -5.74 -12.86
C GLY A 110 -53.77 -6.46 -13.81
N GLU A 111 -52.56 -5.94 -13.97
CA GLU A 111 -51.50 -6.56 -14.78
C GLU A 111 -51.10 -7.96 -14.26
N GLY A 112 -51.06 -8.15 -12.93
CA GLY A 112 -50.72 -9.43 -12.30
C GLY A 112 -51.79 -10.51 -12.50
N ILE A 113 -53.08 -10.15 -12.46
CA ILE A 113 -54.19 -11.09 -12.75
C ILE A 113 -54.12 -11.56 -14.20
N GLU A 114 -53.81 -10.66 -15.13
CA GLU A 114 -53.72 -11.00 -16.54
C GLU A 114 -52.54 -11.92 -16.85
N LEU A 115 -51.36 -11.63 -16.28
CA LEU A 115 -50.18 -12.48 -16.39
C LEU A 115 -50.41 -13.86 -15.76
N ALA A 116 -51.03 -13.92 -14.58
CA ALA A 116 -51.41 -15.18 -13.94
C ALA A 116 -52.38 -16.00 -14.78
N THR A 117 -53.33 -15.33 -15.44
CA THR A 117 -54.29 -15.96 -16.35
C THR A 117 -53.60 -16.50 -17.60
N MET A 118 -52.68 -15.74 -18.19
CA MET A 118 -51.83 -16.21 -19.30
C MET A 118 -50.99 -17.43 -18.90
N ALA A 119 -50.37 -17.40 -17.72
CA ALA A 119 -49.55 -18.52 -17.24
C ALA A 119 -50.40 -19.79 -17.01
N MET A 120 -51.53 -19.69 -16.29
CA MET A 120 -52.40 -20.84 -16.02
C MET A 120 -53.02 -21.43 -17.30
N THR A 121 -53.47 -20.58 -18.24
CA THR A 121 -53.95 -21.04 -19.55
C THR A 121 -52.84 -21.66 -20.39
N GLY A 122 -51.61 -21.14 -20.28
CA GLY A 122 -50.40 -21.72 -20.86
C GLY A 122 -50.06 -23.12 -20.32
N PHE A 123 -50.37 -23.40 -19.05
CA PHE A 123 -50.33 -24.74 -18.46
C PHE A 123 -51.55 -25.61 -18.81
N GLY A 124 -52.51 -25.10 -19.58
CA GLY A 124 -53.71 -25.83 -20.01
C GLY A 124 -54.83 -25.88 -18.96
N TYR A 125 -54.76 -25.09 -17.89
CA TYR A 125 -55.89 -24.89 -17.00
C TYR A 125 -56.90 -23.94 -17.63
N GLU A 126 -58.18 -24.27 -17.51
CA GLU A 126 -59.25 -23.32 -17.82
C GLU A 126 -59.33 -22.29 -16.69
N VAL A 127 -59.32 -21.00 -17.04
CA VAL A 127 -59.48 -19.91 -16.08
C VAL A 127 -60.73 -19.13 -16.45
N ARG A 128 -61.63 -18.93 -15.48
CA ARG A 128 -62.83 -18.11 -15.62
C ARG A 128 -62.95 -17.13 -14.47
N ILE A 129 -63.28 -15.88 -14.78
CA ILE A 129 -63.56 -14.83 -13.79
C ILE A 129 -65.04 -14.47 -13.89
N GLN A 130 -65.76 -14.59 -12.78
CA GLN A 130 -67.19 -14.27 -12.70
C GLN A 130 -67.36 -13.04 -11.82
N ALA A 131 -67.91 -11.96 -12.39
CA ALA A 131 -68.15 -10.70 -11.71
C ALA A 131 -69.19 -9.88 -12.48
N SER A 132 -69.95 -9.03 -11.77
CA SER A 132 -70.85 -8.03 -12.39
C SER A 132 -71.83 -8.64 -13.40
N ASN A 133 -72.39 -9.81 -13.09
CA ASN A 133 -73.27 -10.59 -13.97
C ASN A 133 -72.67 -11.05 -15.32
N CYS A 134 -71.34 -11.08 -15.41
CA CYS A 134 -70.61 -11.51 -16.59
C CYS A 134 -69.67 -12.68 -16.25
N ASP A 135 -69.57 -13.62 -17.19
CA ASP A 135 -68.61 -14.71 -17.18
C ASP A 135 -67.49 -14.42 -18.18
N TRP A 136 -66.29 -14.22 -17.66
CA TRP A 136 -65.10 -13.90 -18.42
C TRP A 136 -64.30 -15.19 -18.62
N CYS A 137 -64.30 -15.70 -19.85
CA CYS A 137 -63.61 -16.93 -20.22
C CYS A 137 -62.32 -16.59 -20.97
N PHE A 138 -61.20 -17.16 -20.52
CA PHE A 138 -59.88 -16.85 -21.07
C PHE A 138 -59.33 -18.02 -21.88
N ALA A 139 -58.79 -17.72 -23.05
CA ALA A 139 -58.16 -18.68 -23.94
C ALA A 139 -56.89 -18.09 -24.57
N SER A 140 -55.91 -18.94 -24.86
CA SER A 140 -54.71 -18.56 -25.59
C SER A 140 -54.84 -18.93 -27.06
N PHE A 141 -54.64 -17.96 -27.96
CA PHE A 141 -54.64 -18.14 -29.42
C PHE A 141 -53.43 -17.40 -30.01
N GLU A 142 -52.69 -18.02 -30.93
CA GLU A 142 -51.47 -17.45 -31.54
C GLU A 142 -50.46 -16.85 -30.54
N SER A 143 -50.36 -17.42 -29.34
CA SER A 143 -49.52 -16.93 -28.23
C SER A 143 -49.96 -15.60 -27.59
N GLN A 144 -51.19 -15.16 -27.84
CA GLN A 144 -51.84 -14.02 -27.17
C GLN A 144 -53.00 -14.47 -26.27
N LEU A 145 -53.32 -13.67 -25.25
CA LEU A 145 -54.45 -13.91 -24.35
C LEU A 145 -55.70 -13.22 -24.89
N HIS A 146 -56.73 -14.03 -25.12
CA HIS A 146 -58.06 -13.60 -25.50
C HIS A 146 -59.03 -13.81 -24.35
N CYS A 147 -59.92 -12.84 -24.15
CA CYS A 147 -61.00 -12.91 -23.17
C CYS A 147 -62.33 -12.81 -23.92
N ILE A 148 -63.25 -13.73 -23.64
CA ILE A 148 -64.63 -13.72 -24.12
C ILE A 148 -65.51 -13.42 -22.92
N ILE A 149 -66.26 -12.32 -22.99
CA ILE A 149 -67.18 -11.90 -21.93
C ILE A 149 -68.58 -12.33 -22.34
N ASN A 150 -69.15 -13.28 -21.62
CA ASN A 150 -70.52 -13.73 -21.81
C ASN A 150 -71.41 -13.12 -20.72
N PRO A 151 -72.53 -12.46 -21.05
CA PRO A 151 -73.52 -12.09 -20.05
C PRO A 151 -74.13 -13.36 -19.46
N SER A 152 -74.20 -13.44 -18.13
CA SER A 152 -74.78 -14.60 -17.44
C SER A 152 -76.32 -14.57 -17.56
N GLU A 153 -76.93 -15.67 -18.00
CA GLU A 153 -78.39 -15.85 -18.07
C GLU A 153 -79.04 -16.12 -16.70
N ALA A 154 -78.32 -15.90 -15.59
CA ALA A 154 -78.85 -16.09 -14.26
C ALA A 154 -80.03 -15.14 -14.00
N GLU A 155 -81.22 -15.72 -13.74
CA GLU A 155 -82.47 -14.98 -13.52
C GLU A 155 -82.30 -13.75 -12.61
N ASP A 156 -82.79 -12.62 -13.12
CA ASP A 156 -82.93 -11.33 -12.46
C ASP A 156 -83.96 -11.41 -11.33
N ARG A 157 -83.59 -12.04 -10.20
CA ARG A 157 -84.31 -11.88 -8.93
C ARG A 157 -83.50 -10.97 -8.02
N PRO A 158 -83.91 -9.71 -7.80
CA PRO A 158 -83.29 -8.89 -6.78
C PRO A 158 -83.49 -9.58 -5.41
N PRO A 159 -82.44 -9.87 -4.64
CA PRO A 159 -82.63 -10.40 -3.30
C PRO A 159 -83.31 -9.31 -2.46
N ALA A 160 -84.52 -9.58 -1.99
CA ALA A 160 -85.17 -8.79 -0.96
C ALA A 160 -84.29 -8.86 0.31
N ARG A 161 -83.50 -7.79 0.50
CA ARG A 161 -82.44 -7.60 1.51
C ARG A 161 -81.11 -8.29 1.17
N PRO A 162 -79.96 -7.60 1.33
CA PRO A 162 -78.65 -8.23 1.20
C PRO A 162 -78.51 -9.24 2.35
N ARG A 163 -78.72 -10.53 2.07
CA ARG A 163 -78.28 -11.58 2.98
C ARG A 163 -76.75 -11.49 3.04
N ARG A 164 -76.23 -11.05 4.18
CA ARG A 164 -74.79 -10.97 4.50
C ARG A 164 -74.10 -12.36 4.59
N THR A 165 -74.77 -13.45 4.24
CA THR A 165 -74.33 -14.83 4.54
C THR A 165 -74.23 -15.69 3.27
N LEU A 166 -73.02 -16.14 2.98
CA LEU A 166 -72.66 -17.16 1.97
C LEU A 166 -73.02 -18.58 2.48
N ALA A 167 -74.30 -18.93 2.46
CA ALA A 167 -74.73 -20.27 2.82
C ALA A 167 -74.44 -21.24 1.65
N GLY A 168 -73.33 -22.00 1.73
CA GLY A 168 -73.03 -23.11 0.81
C GLY A 168 -71.73 -23.02 0.00
N PHE A 169 -70.82 -22.09 0.29
CA PHE A 169 -69.55 -21.91 -0.46
C PHE A 169 -69.75 -21.80 -1.99
N GLY A 170 -70.84 -21.18 -2.43
CA GLY A 170 -71.08 -20.77 -3.82
C GLY A 170 -70.93 -19.27 -3.97
N ASN A 171 -70.48 -18.80 -5.13
CA ASN A 171 -70.35 -17.38 -5.44
C ASN A 171 -71.67 -16.79 -5.95
N ARG A 172 -71.94 -15.52 -5.65
CA ARG A 172 -73.06 -14.76 -6.22
C ARG A 172 -72.52 -13.88 -7.35
N ILE A 173 -72.73 -14.29 -8.60
CA ILE A 173 -72.17 -13.60 -9.80
C ILE A 173 -72.54 -12.09 -9.84
N VAL A 174 -73.67 -11.70 -9.25
CA VAL A 174 -74.13 -10.30 -9.19
C VAL A 174 -73.32 -9.45 -8.21
N SER A 175 -72.80 -10.02 -7.13
CA SER A 175 -72.23 -9.24 -6.01
C SER A 175 -70.86 -9.69 -5.55
N ASP A 176 -70.33 -10.81 -6.03
CA ASP A 176 -69.03 -11.37 -5.62
C ASP A 176 -68.10 -11.45 -6.84
N VAL A 177 -66.79 -11.38 -6.60
CA VAL A 177 -65.78 -11.69 -7.62
C VAL A 177 -65.29 -13.12 -7.36
N ALA A 178 -65.40 -13.99 -8.36
CA ALA A 178 -64.94 -15.37 -8.29
C ALA A 178 -63.96 -15.69 -9.41
N ILE A 179 -62.77 -16.17 -9.04
CA ILE A 179 -61.77 -16.68 -9.97
C ILE A 179 -61.80 -18.20 -9.86
N THR A 180 -62.08 -18.88 -10.96
CA THR A 180 -62.12 -20.34 -11.04
C THR A 180 -61.00 -20.84 -11.95
N ILE A 181 -60.31 -21.89 -11.49
CA ILE A 181 -59.15 -22.50 -12.15
C ILE A 181 -59.38 -24.01 -12.23
N GLY A 182 -59.27 -24.58 -13.43
CA GLY A 182 -59.49 -26.00 -13.68
C GLY A 182 -60.97 -26.38 -13.76
N GLY A 183 -61.28 -27.67 -13.64
CA GLY A 183 -62.65 -28.20 -13.76
C GLY A 183 -63.13 -28.46 -15.20
N GLY A 184 -62.33 -28.10 -16.20
CA GLY A 184 -62.55 -28.38 -17.63
C GLY A 184 -61.65 -29.51 -18.18
N LEU A 185 -60.91 -29.23 -19.25
CA LEU A 185 -60.02 -30.19 -19.94
C LEU A 185 -58.87 -30.71 -19.05
N ARG A 186 -58.32 -29.86 -18.17
CA ARG A 186 -57.30 -30.22 -17.18
C ARG A 186 -57.82 -29.96 -15.77
N LYS A 187 -57.74 -30.99 -14.93
CA LYS A 187 -58.11 -30.95 -13.51
C LYS A 187 -56.90 -30.51 -12.67
N VAL A 188 -57.13 -29.71 -11.64
CA VAL A 188 -56.10 -29.45 -10.61
C VAL A 188 -56.06 -30.66 -9.67
N GLU A 189 -54.88 -31.22 -9.47
CA GLU A 189 -54.68 -32.35 -8.56
C GLU A 189 -54.59 -31.88 -7.10
N ARG A 190 -55.05 -32.70 -6.15
CA ARG A 190 -55.03 -32.35 -4.71
C ARG A 190 -53.63 -31.94 -4.25
N PHE A 191 -52.61 -32.71 -4.64
CA PHE A 191 -51.22 -32.41 -4.26
C PHE A 191 -50.73 -31.08 -4.83
N GLU A 192 -51.13 -30.75 -6.06
CA GLU A 192 -50.77 -29.49 -6.70
C GLU A 192 -51.42 -28.30 -5.99
N PHE A 193 -52.71 -28.40 -5.66
CA PHE A 193 -53.40 -27.37 -4.89
C PHE A 193 -52.80 -27.17 -3.49
N LEU A 194 -52.42 -28.24 -2.79
CA LEU A 194 -51.72 -28.11 -1.50
C LEU A 194 -50.36 -27.39 -1.65
N ARG A 195 -49.62 -27.60 -2.75
CA ARG A 195 -48.39 -26.84 -3.03
C ARG A 195 -48.68 -25.36 -3.30
N TRP A 196 -49.79 -25.05 -3.96
CA TRP A 196 -50.25 -23.69 -4.20
C TRP A 196 -50.58 -22.96 -2.90
N LEU A 197 -51.22 -23.62 -1.93
CA LEU A 197 -51.51 -23.01 -0.62
C LEU A 197 -50.26 -22.61 0.18
N GLY A 198 -49.09 -23.20 -0.13
CA GLY A 198 -47.80 -22.82 0.45
C GLY A 198 -47.26 -21.46 -0.02
N VAL A 199 -48.12 -20.58 -0.54
CA VAL A 199 -47.85 -19.15 -0.82
C VAL A 199 -48.20 -18.25 0.36
N SER A 200 -48.78 -18.79 1.44
CA SER A 200 -49.24 -18.01 2.60
C SER A 200 -48.91 -18.68 3.93
N LEU A 201 -48.48 -17.87 4.91
CA LEU A 201 -48.34 -18.25 6.32
C LEU A 201 -49.63 -18.06 7.13
N ASP A 202 -50.63 -17.36 6.58
CA ASP A 202 -51.85 -16.96 7.29
C ASP A 202 -52.93 -18.04 7.38
N ILE A 203 -52.67 -19.19 6.78
CA ILE A 203 -53.64 -20.28 6.73
C ILE A 203 -53.48 -21.13 7.99
N VAL A 204 -54.37 -20.88 8.96
CA VAL A 204 -54.43 -21.61 10.22
C VAL A 204 -54.88 -23.04 9.96
N GLY A 205 -54.13 -24.01 10.50
CA GLY A 205 -54.38 -25.43 10.27
C GLY A 205 -53.70 -26.01 9.02
N PHE A 206 -52.92 -25.21 8.28
CA PHE A 206 -52.17 -25.67 7.11
C PHE A 206 -50.71 -25.19 7.15
N GLY A 207 -49.78 -26.13 7.36
CA GLY A 207 -48.34 -25.86 7.20
C GLY A 207 -47.82 -24.70 8.03
N GLN A 208 -48.26 -24.55 9.29
CA GLN A 208 -47.75 -23.51 10.20
C GLN A 208 -46.34 -23.87 10.72
N PRO A 209 -45.49 -22.87 10.99
CA PRO A 209 -44.19 -23.11 11.60
C PRO A 209 -44.36 -23.64 13.03
N LEU A 210 -43.57 -24.67 13.37
CA LEU A 210 -43.39 -25.22 14.71
C LEU A 210 -42.56 -24.29 15.59
N SER A 211 -41.63 -23.51 15.00
CA SER A 211 -40.75 -22.59 15.70
C SER A 211 -40.75 -21.20 15.06
N LEU A 212 -41.55 -20.31 15.66
CA LEU A 212 -41.76 -18.91 15.24
C LEU A 212 -41.43 -17.98 16.40
N VAL A 213 -40.66 -16.92 16.13
CA VAL A 213 -40.38 -15.83 17.07
C VAL A 213 -40.98 -14.55 16.51
N GLU A 214 -42.07 -14.09 17.13
CA GLU A 214 -42.76 -12.86 16.72
C GLU A 214 -42.05 -11.64 17.31
N THR A 215 -41.69 -10.66 16.46
CA THR A 215 -41.06 -9.41 16.93
C THR A 215 -41.79 -8.18 16.42
N PRO A 216 -41.64 -7.01 17.07
CA PRO A 216 -42.25 -5.76 16.60
C PRO A 216 -41.83 -5.35 15.18
N ASN A 217 -40.70 -5.87 14.69
CA ASN A 217 -40.10 -5.52 13.41
C ASN A 217 -40.35 -6.59 12.31
N GLY A 218 -40.99 -7.71 12.67
CA GLY A 218 -41.19 -8.88 11.80
C GLY A 218 -40.92 -10.20 12.54
N ASP A 219 -41.26 -11.33 11.94
CA ASP A 219 -41.14 -12.64 12.59
C ASP A 219 -39.94 -13.43 12.04
N LEU A 220 -39.22 -14.11 12.93
CA LEU A 220 -38.14 -15.03 12.60
C LEU A 220 -38.64 -16.47 12.69
N ILE A 221 -38.45 -17.25 11.62
CA ILE A 221 -38.88 -18.64 11.51
C ILE A 221 -37.65 -19.55 11.55
N LEU A 222 -37.56 -20.36 12.61
CA LEU A 222 -36.38 -21.20 12.86
C LEU A 222 -36.47 -22.60 12.25
N ASP A 223 -37.63 -22.95 11.68
CA ASP A 223 -37.86 -24.25 11.08
C ASP A 223 -37.16 -24.39 9.73
N HIS A 224 -36.41 -25.49 9.56
CA HIS A 224 -35.68 -25.78 8.32
C HIS A 224 -36.58 -25.83 7.07
N ASN A 225 -37.86 -26.21 7.20
CA ASN A 225 -38.81 -26.23 6.08
C ASN A 225 -39.15 -24.84 5.55
N PHE A 226 -38.80 -23.78 6.27
CA PHE A 226 -39.00 -22.38 5.93
C PHE A 226 -37.71 -21.63 5.66
N ALA A 227 -36.55 -22.30 5.73
CA ALA A 227 -35.29 -21.73 5.28
C ALA A 227 -35.41 -21.26 3.82
N ASN A 228 -34.74 -20.16 3.49
CA ASN A 228 -34.80 -19.51 2.18
C ASN A 228 -36.21 -19.02 1.76
N LYS A 229 -37.14 -18.83 2.71
CA LYS A 229 -38.47 -18.26 2.44
C LYS A 229 -38.66 -16.95 3.18
N VAL A 230 -38.97 -15.91 2.43
CA VAL A 230 -39.33 -14.60 2.98
C VAL A 230 -40.78 -14.31 2.63
N TYR A 231 -41.54 -13.92 3.64
CA TYR A 231 -42.94 -13.57 3.55
C TYR A 231 -43.09 -12.09 3.85
N MET A 232 -43.98 -11.42 3.13
CA MET A 232 -44.37 -10.04 3.39
C MET A 232 -45.83 -10.04 3.84
N ASN A 233 -46.08 -9.59 5.07
CA ASN A 233 -47.42 -9.61 5.67
C ASN A 233 -48.13 -10.98 5.51
N GLY A 234 -47.37 -12.07 5.60
CA GLY A 234 -47.86 -13.44 5.48
C GLY A 234 -47.92 -14.04 4.09
N THR A 235 -47.62 -13.30 3.03
CA THR A 235 -47.59 -13.82 1.67
C THR A 235 -46.16 -14.05 1.21
N LEU A 236 -45.87 -15.22 0.63
CA LEU A 236 -44.54 -15.64 0.21
C LEU A 236 -44.05 -14.79 -0.96
N LEU A 237 -42.86 -14.20 -0.86
CA LEU A 237 -42.25 -13.47 -1.97
C LEU A 237 -41.60 -14.43 -2.99
N PRO A 238 -41.60 -14.09 -4.29
CA PRO A 238 -40.93 -14.88 -5.31
C PRO A 238 -39.42 -14.96 -5.05
N VAL A 239 -38.83 -16.11 -5.38
CA VAL A 239 -37.48 -16.53 -4.98
C VAL A 239 -36.42 -15.49 -5.36
N PHE A 240 -35.58 -15.11 -4.40
CA PHE A 240 -34.41 -14.25 -4.63
C PHE A 240 -33.51 -14.87 -5.71
N GLY A 241 -33.22 -14.10 -6.77
CA GLY A 241 -32.43 -14.58 -7.91
C GLY A 241 -31.06 -15.12 -7.49
N GLU A 242 -30.46 -15.91 -8.38
CA GLU A 242 -29.19 -16.67 -8.24
C GLU A 242 -27.97 -15.88 -7.71
N LYS A 243 -28.08 -14.56 -7.52
CA LYS A 243 -27.01 -13.65 -7.11
C LYS A 243 -26.79 -13.54 -5.59
N THR A 244 -27.78 -13.79 -4.72
CA THR A 244 -27.68 -13.49 -3.26
C THR A 244 -27.48 -14.69 -2.33
N GLY A 245 -27.49 -15.92 -2.85
CA GLY A 245 -27.40 -17.15 -2.04
C GLY A 245 -28.65 -17.42 -1.19
N PRO A 246 -28.80 -18.65 -0.64
CA PRO A 246 -29.98 -19.02 0.15
C PRO A 246 -29.91 -18.50 1.60
N PHE A 247 -31.04 -18.04 2.14
CA PHE A 247 -31.15 -17.73 3.57
C PHE A 247 -31.18 -18.99 4.43
N ASP A 248 -30.54 -18.93 5.60
CA ASP A 248 -30.51 -20.05 6.55
C ASP A 248 -31.79 -20.16 7.38
N TYR A 249 -32.48 -19.03 7.57
CA TYR A 249 -33.74 -18.95 8.29
C TYR A 249 -34.86 -18.40 7.41
N GLY A 250 -36.10 -18.58 7.87
CA GLY A 250 -37.27 -17.98 7.24
C GLY A 250 -37.65 -16.67 7.92
N TYR A 251 -38.25 -15.75 7.17
CA TYR A 251 -38.59 -14.42 7.68
C TYR A 251 -40.00 -14.01 7.27
N ASN A 252 -40.74 -13.36 8.15
CA ASN A 252 -41.98 -12.66 7.80
C ASN A 252 -41.88 -11.17 8.14
N ILE A 253 -41.74 -10.31 7.14
CA ILE A 253 -41.48 -8.88 7.32
C ILE A 253 -42.81 -8.10 7.27
N THR A 254 -42.99 -7.16 8.20
CA THR A 254 -44.23 -6.38 8.35
C THR A 254 -44.10 -4.91 7.92
N ARG A 255 -42.88 -4.41 7.70
CA ARG A 255 -42.58 -3.01 7.30
C ARG A 255 -41.45 -2.95 6.26
N GLY A 256 -41.62 -2.17 5.18
CA GLY A 256 -40.60 -1.89 4.16
C GLY A 256 -41.19 -1.48 2.80
N THR A 257 -40.42 -0.72 2.00
CA THR A 257 -40.71 -0.34 0.60
C THR A 257 -40.10 -1.36 -0.36
N TRP A 258 -40.90 -1.90 -1.27
CA TRP A 258 -40.52 -2.97 -2.20
C TRP A 258 -40.97 -2.63 -3.62
N SER A 259 -40.20 -3.05 -4.63
CA SER A 259 -40.52 -2.68 -6.01
C SER A 259 -41.77 -3.42 -6.43
N THR A 260 -42.73 -2.70 -7.00
CA THR A 260 -44.03 -3.23 -7.43
C THR A 260 -43.94 -4.32 -8.50
N ASP A 261 -42.84 -4.40 -9.24
CA ASP A 261 -42.83 -5.16 -10.49
C ASP A 261 -42.27 -6.60 -10.35
N ARG A 262 -41.54 -6.95 -9.27
CA ARG A 262 -40.88 -8.27 -9.15
C ARG A 262 -40.69 -8.83 -7.73
N GLY A 263 -41.25 -8.23 -6.69
CA GLY A 263 -41.08 -8.72 -5.31
C GLY A 263 -39.64 -8.69 -4.79
N GLN A 264 -38.79 -7.84 -5.39
CA GLN A 264 -37.41 -7.60 -4.95
C GLN A 264 -37.34 -6.31 -4.12
N PHE A 265 -36.40 -6.25 -3.18
CA PHE A 265 -36.13 -5.03 -2.44
C PHE A 265 -35.73 -3.91 -3.41
N GLU A 266 -36.32 -2.72 -3.29
CA GLU A 266 -35.89 -1.54 -4.08
C GLU A 266 -34.45 -1.16 -3.76
N ASN A 267 -34.00 -1.48 -2.53
CA ASN A 267 -32.71 -1.12 -1.98
C ASN A 267 -32.17 -2.25 -1.10
N ASP A 268 -31.07 -2.89 -1.53
CA ASP A 268 -30.40 -3.97 -0.81
C ASP A 268 -30.00 -3.63 0.64
N LYS A 269 -29.83 -2.34 0.96
CA LYS A 269 -29.49 -1.86 2.31
C LYS A 269 -30.70 -1.80 3.24
N GLU A 270 -31.89 -1.53 2.71
CA GLU A 270 -33.13 -1.50 3.51
C GLU A 270 -33.54 -2.91 3.91
N ALA A 271 -33.36 -3.87 3.00
CA ALA A 271 -33.48 -5.30 3.26
C ALA A 271 -32.66 -5.76 4.48
N ALA A 272 -31.35 -5.48 4.41
CA ALA A 272 -30.41 -5.83 5.45
C ALA A 272 -30.78 -5.17 6.79
N ARG A 273 -31.26 -3.93 6.76
CA ARG A 273 -31.71 -3.21 7.97
C ARG A 273 -32.90 -3.89 8.62
N SER A 274 -33.93 -4.23 7.84
CA SER A 274 -35.11 -4.92 8.39
C SER A 274 -34.76 -6.27 9.00
N LEU A 275 -33.90 -7.06 8.34
CA LEU A 275 -33.45 -8.35 8.87
C LEU A 275 -32.62 -8.19 10.15
N CYS A 276 -31.68 -7.24 10.21
CA CYS A 276 -30.95 -6.94 11.44
C CYS A 276 -31.90 -6.56 12.57
N SER A 277 -32.89 -5.70 12.33
CA SER A 277 -33.85 -5.27 13.35
C SER A 277 -34.76 -6.40 13.85
N VAL A 278 -35.06 -7.41 13.02
CA VAL A 278 -35.76 -8.63 13.45
C VAL A 278 -34.86 -9.45 14.38
N TRP A 279 -33.60 -9.68 14.00
CA TRP A 279 -32.65 -10.43 14.82
C TRP A 279 -32.36 -9.74 16.16
N GLU A 280 -32.21 -8.42 16.19
CA GLU A 280 -31.98 -7.66 17.43
C GLU A 280 -33.16 -7.79 18.39
N ALA A 281 -34.38 -7.60 17.89
CA ALA A 281 -35.59 -7.76 18.69
C ALA A 281 -35.78 -9.20 19.17
N ALA A 282 -35.46 -10.19 18.34
CA ALA A 282 -35.55 -11.60 18.71
C ALA A 282 -34.54 -11.95 19.81
N ILE A 283 -33.28 -11.51 19.68
CA ILE A 283 -32.22 -11.70 20.69
C ILE A 283 -32.58 -11.00 22.01
N GLU A 284 -33.24 -9.84 21.95
CA GLU A 284 -33.70 -9.13 23.15
C GLU A 284 -34.78 -9.91 23.91
N GLN A 285 -35.70 -10.57 23.19
CA GLN A 285 -36.74 -11.39 23.82
C GLN A 285 -36.21 -12.71 24.40
N ASN A 286 -35.27 -13.39 23.72
CA ASN A 286 -34.75 -14.68 24.14
C ASN A 286 -33.25 -14.84 23.81
N GLN A 287 -32.42 -14.18 24.61
CA GLN A 287 -30.97 -14.14 24.42
C GLN A 287 -30.34 -15.54 24.49
N GLU A 288 -30.71 -16.39 25.45
CA GLU A 288 -30.06 -17.69 25.66
C GLU A 288 -30.20 -18.63 24.46
N ALA A 289 -31.37 -18.66 23.82
CA ALA A 289 -31.63 -19.56 22.70
C ALA A 289 -31.17 -19.01 21.34
N LEU A 290 -31.19 -17.69 21.15
CA LEU A 290 -31.03 -17.05 19.83
C LEU A 290 -29.66 -16.42 19.63
N LEU A 291 -29.02 -15.89 20.67
CA LEU A 291 -27.68 -15.30 20.56
C LEU A 291 -26.64 -16.31 20.03
N PRO A 292 -26.57 -17.57 20.51
CA PRO A 292 -25.61 -18.54 19.97
C PRO A 292 -25.84 -18.86 18.49
N LYS A 293 -27.11 -18.89 18.04
CA LYS A 293 -27.46 -19.13 16.64
C LYS A 293 -26.99 -17.98 15.75
N TYR A 294 -27.22 -16.74 16.17
CA TYR A 294 -26.79 -15.55 15.44
C TYR A 294 -25.26 -15.39 15.42
N VAL A 295 -24.59 -15.65 16.54
CA VAL A 295 -23.11 -15.72 16.59
C VAL A 295 -22.58 -16.82 15.67
N GLY A 296 -23.28 -17.96 15.61
CA GLY A 296 -22.99 -19.06 14.68
C GLY A 296 -23.02 -18.61 13.22
N LEU A 297 -23.99 -17.80 12.80
CA LEU A 297 -24.03 -17.20 11.46
C LEU A 297 -22.81 -16.31 11.22
N LEU A 298 -22.55 -15.35 12.12
CA LEU A 298 -21.44 -14.40 12.02
C LEU A 298 -20.06 -15.07 11.98
N ARG A 299 -19.90 -16.20 12.69
CA ARG A 299 -18.63 -16.93 12.80
C ARG A 299 -18.43 -17.95 11.68
N ASN A 300 -19.46 -18.73 11.36
CA ASN A 300 -19.31 -19.93 10.52
C ASN A 300 -19.79 -19.71 9.08
N ARG A 301 -20.62 -18.70 8.82
CA ARG A 301 -21.20 -18.40 7.50
C ARG A 301 -21.23 -16.89 7.22
N PRO A 302 -20.07 -16.20 7.18
CA PRO A 302 -20.00 -14.75 6.99
C PRO A 302 -20.61 -14.25 5.67
N GLU A 303 -20.73 -15.12 4.67
CA GLU A 303 -21.38 -14.87 3.39
C GLU A 303 -22.91 -15.02 3.39
N ALA A 304 -23.51 -15.46 4.51
CA ALA A 304 -24.95 -15.68 4.59
C ALA A 304 -25.74 -14.37 4.41
N PRO A 305 -26.80 -14.36 3.58
CA PRO A 305 -27.61 -13.16 3.36
C PRO A 305 -28.33 -12.70 4.65
N ASP A 306 -28.57 -13.61 5.60
CA ASP A 306 -29.16 -13.35 6.92
C ASP A 306 -28.42 -12.28 7.74
N ILE A 307 -27.10 -12.15 7.55
CA ILE A 307 -26.23 -11.22 8.30
C ILE A 307 -25.59 -10.16 7.40
N ARG A 308 -26.11 -9.99 6.18
CA ARG A 308 -25.57 -9.02 5.22
C ARG A 308 -25.55 -7.61 5.83
N CYS A 309 -24.40 -6.94 5.77
CA CYS A 309 -24.18 -5.61 6.37
C CYS A 309 -24.39 -5.53 7.90
N ALA A 310 -24.40 -6.64 8.63
CA ALA A 310 -24.56 -6.67 10.08
C ALA A 310 -23.49 -5.83 10.81
N ASP A 311 -22.26 -5.79 10.30
CA ASP A 311 -21.16 -4.95 10.79
C ASP A 311 -21.47 -3.44 10.78
N ARG A 312 -22.33 -3.00 9.86
CA ARG A 312 -22.72 -1.59 9.68
C ARG A 312 -24.08 -1.25 10.26
N LEU A 313 -24.92 -2.24 10.54
CA LEU A 313 -26.32 -2.00 10.92
C LEU A 313 -26.64 -2.36 12.37
N LEU A 314 -25.94 -3.34 12.96
CA LEU A 314 -26.19 -3.73 14.36
C LEU A 314 -25.81 -2.63 15.36
N GLU A 315 -26.64 -2.50 16.39
CA GLU A 315 -26.47 -1.55 17.46
C GLU A 315 -25.47 -2.01 18.52
N LEU A 316 -24.97 -1.04 19.31
CA LEU A 316 -23.98 -1.27 20.37
C LEU A 316 -24.46 -2.29 21.41
N VAL A 317 -25.74 -2.30 21.76
CA VAL A 317 -26.30 -3.20 22.79
C VAL A 317 -26.16 -4.66 22.35
N THR A 318 -26.55 -4.96 21.11
CA THR A 318 -26.43 -6.29 20.52
C THR A 318 -24.96 -6.68 20.33
N ALA A 319 -24.13 -5.76 19.85
CA ALA A 319 -22.69 -6.00 19.69
C ALA A 319 -21.98 -6.32 21.02
N LYS A 320 -22.38 -5.67 22.12
CA LYS A 320 -21.90 -5.99 23.48
C LYS A 320 -22.30 -7.40 23.92
N LYS A 321 -23.56 -7.80 23.72
CA LYS A 321 -24.03 -9.17 24.02
C LYS A 321 -23.22 -10.21 23.24
N ILE A 322 -22.97 -9.97 21.95
CA ILE A 322 -22.11 -10.82 21.11
C ILE A 322 -20.71 -10.91 21.70
N TRP A 323 -20.10 -9.77 22.07
CA TRP A 323 -18.76 -9.75 22.63
C TRP A 323 -18.64 -10.47 23.98
N GLU A 324 -19.61 -10.29 24.87
CA GLU A 324 -19.67 -10.97 26.18
C GLU A 324 -19.78 -12.50 26.00
N HIS A 325 -20.58 -12.94 25.04
CA HIS A 325 -20.69 -14.36 24.68
C HIS A 325 -19.34 -14.92 24.19
N LEU A 326 -18.66 -14.21 23.28
CA LEU A 326 -17.33 -14.60 22.78
C LEU A 326 -16.28 -14.66 23.90
N LEU A 327 -16.30 -13.71 24.84
CA LEU A 327 -15.38 -13.69 25.99
C LEU A 327 -15.65 -14.83 26.96
N SER A 328 -16.93 -15.17 27.19
CA SER A 328 -17.33 -16.30 28.01
C SER A 328 -16.83 -17.62 27.41
N GLU A 329 -16.98 -17.82 26.09
CA GLU A 329 -16.45 -19.00 25.39
C GLU A 329 -14.92 -19.09 25.46
N ALA A 330 -14.22 -17.97 25.30
CA ALA A 330 -12.75 -17.93 25.26
C ALA A 330 -12.09 -18.28 26.60
N GLY A 331 -12.80 -18.17 27.72
CA GLY A 331 -12.32 -18.50 29.07
C GLY A 331 -11.01 -17.81 29.46
N GLY A 332 -10.70 -16.65 28.87
CA GLY A 332 -9.46 -15.89 29.05
C GLY A 332 -8.20 -16.50 28.43
N ARG A 333 -8.28 -17.69 27.84
CA ARG A 333 -7.13 -18.40 27.23
C ARG A 333 -6.98 -18.12 25.74
N GLU A 334 -8.07 -17.74 25.08
CA GLU A 334 -8.09 -17.50 23.64
C GLU A 334 -8.04 -15.99 23.33
N PHE A 335 -7.52 -15.65 22.16
CA PHE A 335 -7.48 -14.29 21.63
C PHE A 335 -7.98 -14.28 20.20
N TYR A 336 -9.05 -13.51 19.95
CA TYR A 336 -9.68 -13.41 18.65
C TYR A 336 -8.92 -12.43 17.75
N TYR A 337 -8.64 -12.83 16.50
CA TYR A 337 -7.94 -12.01 15.51
C TYR A 337 -8.51 -12.19 14.11
N LEU A 338 -8.26 -11.21 13.23
CA LEU A 338 -8.63 -11.26 11.82
C LEU A 338 -7.44 -11.67 10.96
N ASP A 339 -7.62 -12.72 10.15
CA ASP A 339 -6.66 -13.15 9.14
C ASP A 339 -7.02 -12.48 7.81
N LYS A 340 -6.21 -11.50 7.39
CA LYS A 340 -6.44 -10.80 6.12
C LYS A 340 -5.92 -11.68 4.98
N PRO A 341 -6.74 -12.01 3.96
CA PRO A 341 -6.24 -12.71 2.79
C PRO A 341 -5.11 -11.87 2.17
N ASN A 342 -3.96 -12.51 1.90
CA ASN A 342 -2.73 -11.93 1.34
C ASN A 342 -1.71 -11.29 2.30
N LYS A 343 -1.85 -11.42 3.62
CA LYS A 343 -0.74 -11.20 4.56
C LYS A 343 -0.34 -12.52 5.21
N VAL A 344 0.93 -12.90 5.14
CA VAL A 344 1.46 -14.06 5.88
C VAL A 344 1.21 -13.83 7.38
N THR A 345 0.17 -14.43 7.93
CA THR A 345 -0.41 -14.18 9.26
C THR A 345 0.47 -14.59 10.45
N SER A 346 1.76 -14.84 10.21
CA SER A 346 2.71 -15.24 11.24
C SER A 346 2.94 -14.17 12.30
N LYS A 347 2.80 -12.87 11.99
CA LYS A 347 3.12 -11.80 12.95
C LYS A 347 2.11 -11.73 14.10
N ASP A 348 0.82 -11.64 13.80
CA ASP A 348 -0.24 -11.56 14.82
C ASP A 348 -0.30 -12.82 15.66
N ILE A 349 -0.17 -13.99 15.02
CA ILE A 349 -0.10 -15.30 15.70
C ILE A 349 1.11 -15.36 16.64
N LYS A 350 2.30 -14.91 16.20
CA LYS A 350 3.50 -14.83 17.05
C LYS A 350 3.30 -13.85 18.20
N ILE A 351 2.69 -12.69 18.00
CA ILE A 351 2.43 -11.74 19.10
C ILE A 351 1.48 -12.35 20.12
N ILE A 352 0.38 -12.97 19.66
CA ILE A 352 -0.61 -13.62 20.53
C ILE A 352 0.04 -14.74 21.35
N HIS A 353 0.84 -15.59 20.71
CA HIS A 353 1.49 -16.72 21.37
C HIS A 353 2.66 -16.28 22.25
N ASP A 354 3.60 -15.51 21.71
CA ASP A 354 4.87 -15.21 22.37
C ASP A 354 4.74 -14.09 23.40
N SER A 355 3.93 -13.07 23.10
CA SER A 355 3.77 -11.87 23.95
C SER A 355 2.55 -11.95 24.85
N LEU A 356 1.36 -12.26 24.29
CA LEU A 356 0.11 -12.32 25.07
C LEU A 356 -0.10 -13.66 25.81
N LYS A 357 0.65 -14.72 25.47
CA LYS A 357 0.51 -16.07 26.05
C LYS A 357 -0.91 -16.64 25.94
N LYS A 358 -1.58 -16.35 24.83
CA LYS A 358 -2.94 -16.82 24.53
C LYS A 358 -2.95 -17.70 23.28
N LYS A 359 -4.03 -18.46 23.10
CA LYS A 359 -4.28 -19.25 21.90
C LYS A 359 -4.95 -18.39 20.84
N PRO A 360 -4.38 -18.25 19.62
CA PRO A 360 -4.98 -17.46 18.56
C PRO A 360 -6.23 -18.14 18.00
N VAL A 361 -7.33 -17.40 17.89
CA VAL A 361 -8.59 -17.88 17.29
C VAL A 361 -9.00 -16.93 16.17
N ARG A 362 -9.07 -17.45 14.95
CA ARG A 362 -9.45 -16.67 13.77
C ARG A 362 -10.96 -16.39 13.80
N ILE A 363 -11.34 -15.16 13.49
CA ILE A 363 -12.74 -14.77 13.26
C ILE A 363 -12.92 -14.17 11.86
N ALA A 364 -14.15 -14.21 11.34
CA ALA A 364 -14.50 -13.61 10.07
C ALA A 364 -14.47 -12.07 10.13
N ASP A 365 -14.26 -11.47 8.96
CA ASP A 365 -14.17 -10.04 8.71
C ASP A 365 -15.43 -9.28 9.13
N ILE A 366 -16.63 -9.84 8.88
CA ILE A 366 -17.89 -9.20 9.31
C ILE A 366 -17.98 -9.09 10.83
N LEU A 367 -17.61 -10.15 11.57
CA LEU A 367 -17.60 -10.16 13.03
C LEU A 367 -16.50 -9.25 13.60
N TRP A 368 -15.33 -9.25 12.98
CA TRP A 368 -14.24 -8.34 13.34
C TRP A 368 -14.65 -6.87 13.15
N ASN A 369 -15.20 -6.50 11.99
CA ASN A 369 -15.61 -5.14 11.67
C ASN A 369 -16.70 -4.64 12.63
N LEU A 370 -17.69 -5.48 12.94
CA LEU A 370 -18.73 -5.20 13.93
C LEU A 370 -18.15 -4.79 15.29
N LEU A 371 -17.24 -5.61 15.82
CA LEU A 371 -16.64 -5.39 17.14
C LEU A 371 -15.65 -4.21 17.13
N ARG A 372 -14.93 -4.00 16.01
CA ARG A 372 -14.01 -2.87 15.83
C ARG A 372 -14.72 -1.54 15.80
N ARG A 373 -15.87 -1.44 15.12
CA ARG A 373 -16.68 -0.21 15.04
C ARG A 373 -17.01 0.35 16.43
N TRP A 374 -17.28 -0.53 17.37
CA TRP A 374 -17.63 -0.18 18.74
C TRP A 374 -16.44 -0.23 19.71
N SER A 375 -15.21 -0.37 19.20
CA SER A 375 -13.98 -0.49 20.00
C SER A 375 -14.02 -1.61 21.05
N LEU A 376 -14.79 -2.67 20.82
CA LEU A 376 -14.94 -3.81 21.74
C LEU A 376 -13.76 -4.79 21.62
N ILE A 377 -13.20 -4.93 20.41
CA ILE A 377 -12.04 -5.79 20.14
C ILE A 377 -10.80 -4.97 19.76
N ARG A 378 -9.63 -5.43 20.23
CA ARG A 378 -8.32 -4.85 19.94
C ARG A 378 -7.50 -5.78 19.05
N THR A 379 -6.61 -5.20 18.27
CA THR A 379 -5.51 -5.95 17.62
C THR A 379 -4.53 -6.48 18.67
N PRO A 380 -3.74 -7.52 18.35
CA PRO A 380 -2.70 -8.01 19.25
C PRO A 380 -1.72 -6.91 19.69
N GLU A 381 -1.29 -6.04 18.76
CA GLU A 381 -0.43 -4.90 19.08
C GLU A 381 -1.10 -3.90 20.02
N GLU A 382 -2.37 -3.51 19.76
CA GLU A 382 -3.11 -2.59 20.63
C GLU A 382 -3.30 -3.17 22.03
N GLU A 383 -3.52 -4.47 22.17
CA GLU A 383 -3.62 -5.13 23.48
C GLU A 383 -2.26 -5.15 24.21
N CYS A 384 -1.15 -5.41 23.51
CA CYS A 384 0.20 -5.29 24.07
C CYS A 384 0.46 -3.86 24.58
N ILE A 385 0.08 -2.84 23.81
CA ILE A 385 0.20 -1.42 24.21
C ILE A 385 -0.65 -1.14 25.45
N GLN A 386 -1.88 -1.66 25.50
CA GLN A 386 -2.76 -1.47 26.65
C GLN A 386 -2.21 -2.13 27.92
N GLN A 387 -1.63 -3.34 27.82
CA GLN A 387 -0.96 -4.00 28.95
C GLN A 387 0.31 -3.26 29.39
N PHE A 388 1.12 -2.77 28.45
CA PHE A 388 2.29 -1.94 28.75
C PHE A 388 1.89 -0.67 29.49
N ARG A 389 0.84 0.02 29.02
CA ARG A 389 0.28 1.21 29.67
C ARG A 389 -0.16 0.91 31.11
N ASN A 390 -0.78 -0.23 31.34
CA ASN A 390 -1.26 -0.61 32.68
C ASN A 390 -0.20 -1.32 33.54
N SER A 391 1.03 -1.46 33.07
CA SER A 391 2.09 -2.13 33.82
C SER A 391 2.52 -1.29 35.03
N PRO A 392 2.80 -1.94 36.18
CA PRO A 392 3.27 -1.25 37.38
C PRO A 392 4.71 -0.75 37.21
N GLU A 393 5.09 0.22 38.03
CA GLU A 393 6.46 0.72 38.12
C GLU A 393 7.42 -0.40 38.56
N TRP A 394 8.56 -0.48 37.90
CA TRP A 394 9.65 -1.40 38.24
C TRP A 394 10.71 -0.66 39.04
N LEU A 395 10.92 -1.10 40.26
CA LEU A 395 11.97 -0.61 41.15
C LEU A 395 13.27 -1.37 40.84
N HIS A 396 14.27 -0.69 40.29
CA HIS A 396 15.52 -1.29 39.89
C HIS A 396 16.45 -1.58 41.08
N PRO A 397 17.31 -2.61 41.00
CA PRO A 397 18.44 -2.74 41.90
C PRO A 397 19.40 -1.58 41.58
N GLY A 398 19.77 -0.76 42.56
CA GLY A 398 20.60 0.46 42.39
C GLY A 398 22.03 0.18 41.90
N LEU A 399 22.13 -0.19 40.63
CA LEU A 399 23.34 -0.39 39.85
C LEU A 399 23.73 0.92 39.18
N GLU A 400 25.03 1.23 39.16
CA GLU A 400 25.57 2.48 38.62
C GLU A 400 25.17 2.69 37.15
N PHE A 401 25.13 1.62 36.34
CA PHE A 401 24.66 1.67 34.95
C PHE A 401 23.21 2.17 34.83
N SER A 402 22.29 1.55 35.58
CA SER A 402 20.86 1.87 35.57
C SER A 402 20.61 3.31 36.01
N ASP A 403 21.24 3.69 37.12
CA ASP A 403 21.11 5.02 37.72
C ASP A 403 21.64 6.10 36.77
N THR A 404 22.77 5.84 36.10
CA THR A 404 23.35 6.80 35.15
C THR A 404 22.50 6.95 33.89
N ILE A 405 21.95 5.86 33.33
CA ILE A 405 21.02 5.93 32.19
C ILE A 405 19.77 6.75 32.56
N GLN A 406 19.18 6.50 33.73
CA GLN A 406 18.01 7.22 34.19
C GLN A 406 18.30 8.72 34.36
N GLN A 407 19.43 9.05 34.99
CA GLN A 407 19.86 10.44 35.20
C GLN A 407 20.12 11.16 33.87
N ALA A 408 20.85 10.52 32.95
CA ALA A 408 21.17 11.08 31.64
C ALA A 408 19.89 11.31 30.81
N LEU A 409 18.93 10.36 30.79
CA LEU A 409 17.66 10.55 30.10
C LEU A 409 16.85 11.71 30.68
N LYS A 410 16.77 11.80 32.02
CA LYS A 410 16.07 12.91 32.70
C LYS A 410 16.71 14.25 32.37
N ALA A 411 18.05 14.33 32.37
CA ALA A 411 18.79 15.52 31.96
C ALA A 411 18.50 15.89 30.49
N SER A 412 18.55 14.89 29.60
CA SER A 412 18.28 15.04 28.16
C SER A 412 16.88 15.61 27.87
N LEU A 413 15.85 15.12 28.57
CA LEU A 413 14.49 15.64 28.43
C LEU A 413 14.34 17.04 29.04
N ALA A 414 15.12 17.39 30.07
CA ALA A 414 15.09 18.70 30.70
C ALA A 414 15.80 19.80 29.90
N MET A 415 16.63 19.45 28.90
CA MET A 415 17.32 20.42 28.05
C MET A 415 16.36 21.33 27.27
N HIS A 416 15.18 20.81 26.90
CA HIS A 416 14.24 21.52 26.05
C HIS A 416 12.93 21.83 26.79
N LYS A 417 12.43 23.07 26.67
CA LYS A 417 11.21 23.56 27.34
C LYS A 417 9.97 22.70 27.06
N ALA A 418 9.88 22.09 25.87
CA ALA A 418 8.75 21.26 25.49
C ALA A 418 8.67 19.93 26.27
N THR A 419 9.83 19.41 26.65
CA THR A 419 9.99 18.12 27.34
C THR A 419 10.35 18.30 28.81
N GLU A 420 10.60 19.54 29.23
CA GLU A 420 10.76 19.95 30.60
C GLU A 420 9.52 19.59 31.44
N GLY A 421 9.75 18.87 32.55
CA GLY A 421 8.70 18.40 33.43
C GLY A 421 7.99 17.10 32.99
N ILE A 422 8.50 16.39 31.96
CA ILE A 422 8.08 15.02 31.68
C ILE A 422 8.67 14.09 32.76
N GLU A 423 7.80 13.34 33.43
CA GLU A 423 8.18 12.32 34.40
C GLU A 423 8.54 11.01 33.67
N VAL A 424 9.59 10.32 34.11
CA VAL A 424 10.04 9.05 33.53
C VAL A 424 9.82 7.92 34.52
N MET A 425 9.03 6.92 34.13
CA MET A 425 8.74 5.72 34.91
C MET A 425 9.21 4.48 34.15
N PHE A 426 9.96 3.61 34.81
CA PHE A 426 10.35 2.33 34.23
C PHE A 426 9.33 1.26 34.59
N VAL A 427 8.97 0.39 33.64
CA VAL A 427 7.95 -0.65 33.83
C VAL A 427 8.47 -2.02 33.42
N ASP A 428 8.07 -3.04 34.18
CA ASP A 428 8.33 -4.44 33.84
C ASP A 428 7.17 -4.97 33.01
N CYS A 429 7.37 -4.95 31.69
CA CYS A 429 6.42 -5.52 30.76
C CYS A 429 7.08 -6.61 29.93
N ARG A 430 6.46 -7.80 29.93
CA ARG A 430 6.95 -9.00 29.22
C ARG A 430 6.97 -8.84 27.69
N HIS A 431 6.37 -7.79 27.15
CA HIS A 431 6.26 -7.50 25.73
C HIS A 431 7.59 -7.00 25.16
N ARG A 432 8.31 -7.84 24.40
CA ARG A 432 9.64 -7.52 23.84
C ARG A 432 9.64 -6.43 22.76
N ASN A 433 8.48 -6.03 22.25
CA ASN A 433 8.41 -5.14 21.09
C ASN A 433 8.06 -3.68 21.44
N ILE A 434 7.83 -3.36 22.72
CA ILE A 434 7.49 -2.00 23.16
C ILE A 434 8.62 -1.47 24.05
N ASP A 435 9.27 -0.40 23.58
CA ASP A 435 10.36 0.28 24.28
C ASP A 435 9.87 1.39 25.19
N THR A 436 9.00 2.26 24.68
CA THR A 436 8.50 3.43 25.41
C THR A 436 7.04 3.72 25.08
N TYR A 437 6.34 4.39 25.99
CA TYR A 437 4.97 4.85 25.83
C TYR A 437 4.76 6.17 26.57
N PHE A 438 4.30 7.21 25.87
CA PHE A 438 4.06 8.53 26.45
C PHE A 438 2.57 8.80 26.68
N GLU A 439 2.24 9.30 27.88
CA GLU A 439 0.90 9.74 28.30
C GLU A 439 0.85 11.27 28.37
N PRO A 440 0.29 11.96 27.35
CA PRO A 440 0.34 13.42 27.27
C PRO A 440 -0.37 14.14 28.42
N MET A 441 -1.50 13.59 28.90
CA MET A 441 -2.30 14.23 29.95
C MET A 441 -1.59 14.28 31.31
N SER A 442 -0.82 13.25 31.64
CA SER A 442 -0.06 13.16 32.89
C SER A 442 1.41 13.54 32.73
N LYS A 443 1.86 13.88 31.50
CA LYS A 443 3.27 14.08 31.14
C LYS A 443 4.17 12.93 31.61
N LEU A 444 3.67 11.69 31.55
CA LEU A 444 4.39 10.51 32.02
C LEU A 444 4.92 9.69 30.83
N LEU A 445 6.24 9.50 30.78
CA LEU A 445 6.92 8.60 29.85
C LEU A 445 7.21 7.27 30.55
N LYS A 446 6.55 6.20 30.10
CA LYS A 446 6.83 4.83 30.54
C LYS A 446 7.91 4.20 29.66
N VAL A 447 8.95 3.64 30.26
CA VAL A 447 10.10 3.02 29.58
C VAL A 447 10.23 1.57 30.02
N ASN A 448 10.49 0.66 29.09
CA ASN A 448 10.68 -0.75 29.42
C ASN A 448 11.96 -0.94 30.26
N LYS A 449 11.88 -1.71 31.36
CA LYS A 449 13.03 -1.96 32.27
C LYS A 449 14.29 -2.48 31.57
N ARG A 450 14.17 -3.14 30.42
CA ARG A 450 15.32 -3.70 29.68
C ARG A 450 16.39 -2.66 29.36
N TRP A 451 16.01 -1.39 29.23
CA TRP A 451 16.94 -0.28 28.98
C TRP A 451 17.91 -0.02 30.14
N LEU A 452 17.57 -0.52 31.34
CA LEU A 452 18.39 -0.46 32.54
C LEU A 452 19.18 -1.76 32.77
N GLU A 453 18.90 -2.83 32.03
CA GLU A 453 19.57 -4.13 32.17
C GLU A 453 20.69 -4.23 31.12
N PHE A 454 21.96 -4.20 31.56
CA PHE A 454 23.12 -4.18 30.67
C PHE A 454 23.10 -5.31 29.62
N ASP A 455 22.95 -6.56 30.05
CA ASP A 455 22.96 -7.70 29.12
C ASP A 455 21.75 -7.68 28.18
N ALA A 456 20.56 -7.33 28.69
CA ALA A 456 19.33 -7.35 27.91
C ALA A 456 19.32 -6.27 26.82
N ILE A 457 19.83 -5.05 27.11
CA ILE A 457 19.88 -3.99 26.12
C ILE A 457 20.99 -4.21 25.09
N HIS A 458 22.16 -4.72 25.49
CA HIS A 458 23.27 -4.96 24.57
C HIS A 458 23.07 -6.18 23.66
N GLN A 459 22.16 -7.11 23.98
CA GLN A 459 21.67 -8.09 23.01
C GLN A 459 21.00 -7.43 21.79
N LYS A 460 20.35 -6.27 22.00
CA LYS A 460 19.65 -5.52 20.95
C LYS A 460 20.50 -4.39 20.35
N HIS A 461 21.34 -3.75 21.17
CA HIS A 461 22.21 -2.63 20.81
C HIS A 461 23.67 -2.94 21.19
N PRO A 462 24.32 -3.88 20.48
CA PRO A 462 25.66 -4.33 20.83
C PRO A 462 26.69 -3.22 20.64
N CYS A 463 27.62 -3.10 21.60
CA CYS A 463 28.76 -2.19 21.55
C CYS A 463 30.08 -2.93 21.77
N ARG A 464 31.20 -2.25 21.51
CA ARG A 464 32.55 -2.83 21.69
C ARG A 464 32.76 -3.42 23.09
N ILE A 465 32.21 -2.77 24.12
CA ILE A 465 32.33 -3.19 25.52
C ILE A 465 31.52 -4.46 25.78
N SER A 466 30.29 -4.53 25.28
CA SER A 466 29.46 -5.74 25.42
C SER A 466 29.98 -6.98 24.69
N LYS A 467 30.92 -6.81 23.73
CA LYS A 467 31.57 -7.91 23.00
C LYS A 467 32.87 -8.39 23.66
N MET A 468 33.42 -7.62 24.60
CA MET A 468 34.62 -7.99 25.34
C MET A 468 34.18 -8.66 26.64
N ASP A 469 34.19 -9.99 26.64
CA ASP A 469 33.69 -10.83 27.73
C ASP A 469 34.64 -10.78 28.95
N ALA A 470 34.57 -9.68 29.70
CA ALA A 470 35.27 -9.51 30.97
C ALA A 470 34.23 -9.38 32.09
N GLU A 471 34.08 -10.45 32.89
CA GLU A 471 33.24 -10.47 34.10
C GLU A 471 33.52 -9.28 35.04
N GLU A 472 34.71 -8.68 34.97
CA GLU A 472 35.12 -7.48 35.74
C GLU A 472 34.43 -6.17 35.32
N THR A 473 33.81 -6.09 34.14
CA THR A 473 33.18 -4.84 33.64
C THR A 473 31.67 -4.74 33.90
N LYS A 474 31.05 -5.83 34.40
CA LYS A 474 29.59 -5.93 34.58
C LYS A 474 29.03 -5.06 35.71
N ASP A 475 29.85 -4.70 36.70
CA ASP A 475 29.32 -4.16 37.96
C ASP A 475 29.51 -2.66 38.21
N ASN A 476 30.45 -1.92 37.60
CA ASN A 476 30.75 -0.53 38.08
C ASN A 476 31.31 0.46 37.03
N SER A 477 30.88 0.43 35.76
CA SER A 477 31.34 1.50 34.86
C SER A 477 30.40 1.83 33.70
N PHE A 478 29.84 3.03 33.74
CA PHE A 478 28.97 3.58 32.70
C PHE A 478 29.76 4.09 31.49
N PHE A 479 29.75 3.33 30.39
CA PHE A 479 30.55 3.61 29.19
C PHE A 479 29.76 3.64 27.86
N CYS A 480 28.43 3.62 27.91
CA CYS A 480 27.59 3.34 26.74
C CYS A 480 26.73 4.55 26.34
N ASP A 481 27.36 5.57 25.78
CA ASP A 481 26.70 6.81 25.31
C ASP A 481 25.59 6.51 24.31
N HIS A 482 25.83 5.52 23.44
CA HIS A 482 24.89 5.06 22.43
C HIS A 482 23.56 4.58 23.02
N ILE A 483 23.54 4.04 24.26
CA ILE A 483 22.29 3.60 24.89
C ILE A 483 21.43 4.81 25.29
N VAL A 484 22.03 5.87 25.82
CA VAL A 484 21.32 7.12 26.15
C VAL A 484 20.80 7.78 24.88
N GLU A 485 21.64 7.85 23.84
CA GLU A 485 21.26 8.40 22.54
C GLU A 485 20.09 7.63 21.92
N CYS A 486 20.16 6.30 21.86
CA CYS A 486 19.08 5.46 21.35
C CYS A 486 17.80 5.58 22.19
N LEU A 487 17.92 5.65 23.52
CA LEU A 487 16.77 5.78 24.41
C LEU A 487 16.10 7.14 24.24
N TYR A 488 16.88 8.22 24.19
CA TYR A 488 16.38 9.57 23.94
C TYR A 488 15.66 9.65 22.60
N GLU A 489 16.25 9.10 21.53
CA GLU A 489 15.64 9.09 20.21
C GLU A 489 14.29 8.35 20.21
N VAL A 490 14.23 7.15 20.83
CA VAL A 490 12.99 6.36 20.94
C VAL A 490 11.94 7.06 21.81
N ALA A 491 12.35 7.74 22.88
CA ALA A 491 11.48 8.54 23.75
C ALA A 491 10.88 9.74 23.00
N MET A 492 11.74 10.53 22.34
CA MET A 492 11.35 11.71 21.59
C MET A 492 10.41 11.38 20.44
N ARG A 493 10.65 10.29 19.69
CA ARG A 493 9.73 9.82 18.64
C ARG A 493 8.33 9.53 19.17
N GLN A 494 8.19 9.02 20.39
CA GLN A 494 6.88 8.79 21.03
C GLN A 494 6.24 10.08 21.56
N ILE A 495 7.04 10.98 22.12
CA ILE A 495 6.58 12.26 22.66
C ILE A 495 6.07 13.16 21.51
N LEU A 496 6.87 13.33 20.45
CA LEU A 496 6.53 14.15 19.29
C LEU A 496 5.26 13.67 18.57
N ARG A 497 5.07 12.35 18.47
CA ARG A 497 3.85 11.77 17.85
C ARG A 497 2.55 12.07 18.60
N ARG A 498 2.63 12.45 19.88
CA ARG A 498 1.47 12.56 20.77
C ARG A 498 1.29 13.95 21.38
N LEU A 499 2.21 14.87 21.12
CA LEU A 499 2.05 16.29 21.40
C LEU A 499 1.42 16.98 20.17
N PRO A 500 0.51 17.95 20.35
CA PRO A 500 -0.05 18.73 19.24
C PRO A 500 1.02 19.49 18.43
N ASP A 501 0.76 19.67 17.13
CA ASP A 501 1.64 20.05 15.99
C ASP A 501 2.47 21.37 16.06
N THR A 502 2.89 21.89 17.21
CA THR A 502 3.55 23.21 17.24
C THR A 502 4.80 23.38 18.10
N VAL A 503 5.47 22.32 18.57
CA VAL A 503 6.52 22.53 19.59
C VAL A 503 7.96 22.18 19.17
N ILE A 504 8.21 21.26 18.23
CA ILE A 504 9.58 20.89 17.81
C ILE A 504 9.54 20.48 16.33
N ASN A 505 10.19 21.23 15.44
CA ASN A 505 10.33 20.86 14.03
C ASN A 505 11.50 19.85 13.83
N ALA A 506 11.69 19.32 12.62
CA ALA A 506 12.75 18.33 12.36
C ALA A 506 14.17 18.89 12.55
N GLU A 507 14.36 20.18 12.32
CA GLU A 507 15.64 20.88 12.47
C GLU A 507 15.98 21.10 13.96
N ASP A 508 14.99 21.50 14.76
CA ASP A 508 15.07 21.61 16.22
C ASP A 508 15.38 20.24 16.84
N PHE A 509 14.80 19.15 16.34
CA PHE A 509 15.10 17.80 16.81
C PHE A 509 16.57 17.42 16.55
N ASN A 510 17.09 17.68 15.35
CA ASN A 510 18.49 17.39 15.02
C ASN A 510 19.46 18.27 15.83
N ASN A 511 19.14 19.54 16.02
CA ASN A 511 19.93 20.45 16.86
C ASN A 511 19.95 19.97 18.32
N ASN A 512 18.79 19.60 18.88
CA ASN A 512 18.69 19.04 20.22
C ASN A 512 19.46 17.72 20.36
N TYR A 513 19.47 16.89 19.31
CA TYR A 513 20.19 15.62 19.30
C TYR A 513 21.73 15.82 19.23
N ASN A 514 22.20 16.81 18.48
CA ASN A 514 23.61 17.18 18.46
C ASN A 514 24.05 17.79 19.80
N GLU A 515 23.25 18.70 20.37
CA GLU A 515 23.51 19.27 21.69
C GLU A 515 23.56 18.17 22.76
N LEU A 516 22.64 17.19 22.71
CA LEU A 516 22.65 16.04 23.59
C LEU A 516 23.99 15.29 23.56
N ARG A 517 24.54 15.01 22.37
CA ARG A 517 25.81 14.30 22.22
C ARG A 517 26.97 15.04 22.87
N GLU A 518 27.02 16.36 22.70
CA GLU A 518 28.01 17.21 23.36
C GLU A 518 27.85 17.17 24.89
N LYS A 519 26.61 17.33 25.39
CA LYS A 519 26.35 17.32 26.86
C LYS A 519 26.62 15.94 27.49
N ILE A 520 26.37 14.84 26.80
CA ILE A 520 26.73 13.47 27.25
C ILE A 520 28.26 13.29 27.31
N ARG A 521 29.00 13.84 26.34
CA ARG A 521 30.47 13.76 26.30
C ARG A 521 31.12 14.51 27.46
N GLN A 522 30.56 15.68 27.79
CA GLN A 522 30.96 16.53 28.91
C GLN A 522 30.52 16.00 30.28
N MET A 523 29.58 15.05 30.33
CA MET A 523 29.03 14.51 31.57
C MET A 523 30.11 13.80 32.39
N PRO A 524 30.38 14.22 33.64
CA PRO A 524 31.32 13.56 34.53
C PRO A 524 30.87 12.14 34.89
N ARG A 525 31.82 11.20 34.92
CA ARG A 525 31.60 9.77 35.16
C ARG A 525 32.55 9.25 36.22
N GLN A 526 32.22 8.10 36.81
CA GLN A 526 33.05 7.44 37.83
C GLN A 526 33.53 8.43 38.91
N ILE A 527 32.61 9.29 39.38
CA ILE A 527 32.94 10.25 40.42
C ILE A 527 33.33 9.43 41.66
N ALA A 528 34.56 9.57 42.12
CA ALA A 528 35.09 8.84 43.25
C ALA A 528 35.68 9.80 44.29
N ILE A 529 35.50 9.45 45.55
CA ILE A 529 36.11 10.14 46.67
C ILE A 529 37.31 9.33 47.13
N VAL A 530 38.50 9.88 46.99
CA VAL A 530 39.76 9.28 47.43
C VAL A 530 40.20 9.95 48.73
N HIS A 531 40.46 9.16 49.77
CA HIS A 531 40.91 9.68 51.05
C HIS A 531 42.41 10.03 50.99
N CYS A 532 42.77 11.25 51.40
CA CYS A 532 44.16 11.69 51.51
C CYS A 532 44.74 11.32 52.88
N LEU A 533 46.06 11.06 52.95
CA LEU A 533 46.79 10.74 54.19
C LEU A 533 46.81 11.89 55.23
N ARG A 534 46.42 13.12 54.84
CA ARG A 534 46.35 14.30 55.72
C ARG A 534 44.94 14.44 56.31
N SER A 535 44.85 14.60 57.63
CA SER A 535 43.58 14.76 58.35
C SER A 535 42.81 16.00 57.87
N GLY A 536 41.52 15.84 57.53
CA GLY A 536 40.65 16.96 57.13
C GLY A 536 40.72 17.34 55.65
N GLN A 537 41.40 16.56 54.80
CA GLN A 537 41.39 16.68 53.34
C GLN A 537 40.54 15.59 52.69
N THR A 538 39.77 15.93 51.65
CA THR A 538 39.05 14.97 50.81
C THR A 538 39.32 15.27 49.33
N LYS A 539 39.72 14.25 48.57
CA LYS A 539 39.98 14.35 47.13
C LYS A 539 38.77 13.78 46.38
N VAL A 540 38.20 14.56 45.46
CA VAL A 540 37.16 14.15 44.53
C VAL A 540 37.81 14.00 43.15
N CYS A 541 37.66 12.86 42.50
CA CYS A 541 38.12 12.62 41.13
C CYS A 541 36.97 12.13 40.26
N TRP A 542 37.07 12.34 38.96
CA TRP A 542 36.09 11.90 37.97
C TRP A 542 36.78 11.64 36.64
N GLU A 543 36.06 10.98 35.74
CA GLU A 543 36.42 10.82 34.35
C GLU A 543 35.44 11.57 33.44
N ASP A 544 35.85 11.82 32.21
CA ASP A 544 35.01 12.35 31.13
C ASP A 544 35.36 11.64 29.82
N ARG A 545 34.65 11.95 28.74
CA ARG A 545 34.92 11.38 27.40
C ARG A 545 35.43 12.41 26.40
N GLU A 546 36.07 13.48 26.88
CA GLU A 546 36.69 14.44 26.00
C GLU A 546 37.92 13.84 25.31
N THR A 547 38.15 14.25 24.07
CA THR A 547 39.30 13.76 23.30
C THR A 547 40.61 14.24 23.93
N ASP A 548 41.69 13.49 23.75
CA ASP A 548 43.02 13.88 24.21
C ASP A 548 43.44 15.21 23.56
N THR A 549 43.11 15.39 22.29
CA THR A 549 43.26 16.65 21.55
C THR A 549 42.53 17.82 22.22
N PHE A 550 41.25 17.66 22.57
CA PHE A 550 40.51 18.71 23.26
C PHE A 550 41.13 19.03 24.63
N SER A 551 41.48 17.99 25.39
CA SER A 551 42.10 18.11 26.71
C SER A 551 43.46 18.84 26.64
N GLN A 552 44.23 18.63 25.57
CA GLN A 552 45.53 19.27 25.36
C GLN A 552 45.41 20.77 25.01
N TYR A 553 44.53 21.14 24.08
CA TYR A 553 44.43 22.52 23.58
C TYR A 553 43.52 23.42 24.42
N TYR A 554 42.46 22.84 25.00
CA TYR A 554 41.40 23.58 25.67
C TYR A 554 41.22 23.17 27.13
N GLY A 555 41.80 22.06 27.60
CA GLY A 555 41.59 21.54 28.95
C GLY A 555 42.07 22.45 30.09
N ASP A 556 42.88 23.46 29.80
CA ASP A 556 43.24 24.54 30.74
C ASP A 556 42.28 25.73 30.71
N LYS A 557 41.62 25.95 29.57
CA LYS A 557 40.66 27.03 29.34
C LYS A 557 39.25 26.64 29.78
N THR A 558 38.98 25.35 29.87
CA THR A 558 37.71 24.78 30.31
C THR A 558 37.81 24.27 31.74
N GLN A 559 36.70 24.33 32.47
CA GLN A 559 36.68 24.00 33.89
C GLN A 559 35.47 23.14 34.23
N TYR A 560 35.62 22.25 35.19
CA TYR A 560 34.53 21.62 35.92
C TYR A 560 34.23 22.41 37.19
N HIS A 561 32.94 22.53 37.48
CA HIS A 561 32.45 23.04 38.75
C HIS A 561 32.19 21.85 39.69
N VAL A 562 32.91 21.84 40.81
CA VAL A 562 32.83 20.79 41.84
C VAL A 562 32.29 21.41 43.12
N VAL A 563 31.14 20.94 43.57
CA VAL A 563 30.54 21.37 44.85
C VAL A 563 30.49 20.20 45.81
N LEU A 564 30.95 20.43 47.03
CA LEU A 564 30.89 19.44 48.10
C LEU A 564 29.77 19.84 49.08
N HIS A 565 28.58 19.31 48.84
CA HIS A 565 27.39 19.58 49.65
C HIS A 565 27.43 18.83 50.98
N ASP A 566 26.92 19.43 52.04
CA ASP A 566 26.71 18.73 53.31
C ASP A 566 25.40 17.93 53.33
N GLU A 567 25.22 17.11 54.36
CA GLU A 567 24.02 16.27 54.56
C GLU A 567 22.72 17.08 54.61
N ALA A 568 22.75 18.33 55.07
CA ALA A 568 21.55 19.19 55.10
C ALA A 568 21.09 19.59 53.69
N CYS A 569 22.00 19.63 52.71
CA CYS A 569 21.70 19.94 51.32
C CYS A 569 21.23 18.72 50.49
N TRP A 570 21.29 17.49 51.01
CA TRP A 570 21.00 16.28 50.23
C TRP A 570 19.64 16.33 49.51
N GLU A 571 18.58 16.72 50.23
CA GLU A 571 17.21 16.69 49.72
C GLU A 571 16.99 17.69 48.57
N SER A 572 17.77 18.78 48.53
CA SER A 572 17.69 19.80 47.49
C SER A 572 18.59 19.52 46.27
N VAL A 573 19.58 18.63 46.39
CA VAL A 573 20.55 18.34 45.31
C VAL A 573 20.38 16.97 44.66
N LYS A 574 19.80 15.98 45.35
CA LYS A 574 19.70 14.59 44.88
C LYS A 574 18.98 14.41 43.54
N ASN A 575 18.07 15.32 43.19
CA ASN A 575 17.27 15.27 41.96
C ASN A 575 17.71 16.30 40.91
N LYS A 576 18.81 17.04 41.14
CA LYS A 576 19.33 18.01 40.16
C LYS A 576 20.03 17.28 39.02
N THR A 577 19.62 17.58 37.80
CA THR A 577 20.12 16.94 36.57
C THR A 577 20.96 17.87 35.71
N LEU A 578 20.63 19.17 35.66
CA LEU A 578 21.30 20.17 34.84
C LEU A 578 22.02 21.22 35.70
N HIS A 579 23.19 21.65 35.24
CA HIS A 579 23.98 22.71 35.86
C HIS A 579 23.38 24.10 35.61
N GLU A 580 23.14 24.85 36.69
CA GLU A 580 22.36 26.10 36.66
C GLU A 580 23.23 27.38 36.53
N TYR A 581 24.57 27.26 36.63
CA TYR A 581 25.48 28.41 36.72
C TYR A 581 26.38 28.52 35.48
N SER A 582 26.64 29.75 35.01
CA SER A 582 27.53 30.02 33.87
C SER A 582 28.71 30.95 34.20
N ASP A 583 28.71 31.61 35.36
CA ASP A 583 29.74 32.57 35.77
C ASP A 583 30.35 32.15 37.12
N PRO A 584 31.67 32.26 37.33
CA PRO A 584 32.29 31.93 38.60
C PRO A 584 31.85 32.94 39.66
N MET A 585 30.96 32.52 40.56
CA MET A 585 30.74 33.22 41.83
C MET A 585 32.09 33.26 42.57
N MET A 586 32.74 34.43 42.57
CA MET A 586 34.04 34.67 43.21
C MET A 586 33.94 34.45 44.72
N GLY A 587 34.18 33.21 45.15
CA GLY A 587 34.24 32.79 46.55
C GLY A 587 34.42 31.27 46.69
N ASP A 588 35.00 30.82 47.81
CA ASP A 588 35.22 29.39 48.08
C ASP A 588 33.93 28.64 48.50
N ASN A 589 32.80 29.35 48.64
CA ASN A 589 31.53 28.81 49.12
C ASN A 589 30.38 29.15 48.15
N THR A 590 29.50 28.18 47.94
CA THR A 590 28.21 28.31 47.24
C THR A 590 27.20 29.14 48.05
N PRO A 591 26.07 29.56 47.44
CA PRO A 591 24.99 30.25 48.16
C PRO A 591 24.38 29.47 49.32
N CYS A 592 24.45 28.13 49.32
CA CYS A 592 24.03 27.30 50.45
C CYS A 592 25.12 27.12 51.53
N GLY A 593 26.25 27.82 51.42
CA GLY A 593 27.36 27.77 52.37
C GLY A 593 28.33 26.60 52.18
N CYS A 594 28.05 25.68 51.25
CA CYS A 594 28.89 24.51 50.94
C CYS A 594 30.13 24.89 50.12
N LYS A 595 31.24 24.16 50.26
CA LYS A 595 32.50 24.48 49.57
C LYS A 595 32.40 24.18 48.07
N GLN A 596 32.94 25.06 47.23
CA GLN A 596 33.04 24.88 45.78
C GLN A 596 34.48 25.03 45.28
N LYS A 597 34.79 24.39 44.16
CA LYS A 597 36.04 24.58 43.40
C LYS A 597 35.77 24.52 41.91
N PHE A 598 36.51 25.34 41.17
CA PHE A 598 36.59 25.28 39.72
C PHE A 598 37.92 24.63 39.34
N VAL A 599 37.84 23.52 38.61
CA VAL A 599 38.99 22.67 38.30
C VAL A 599 39.17 22.61 36.79
N PRO A 600 40.34 22.96 36.24
CA PRO A 600 40.62 22.78 34.82
C PRO A 600 40.32 21.35 34.37
N GLN A 601 39.71 21.18 33.20
CA GLN A 601 39.31 19.88 32.64
C GLN A 601 40.47 18.87 32.67
N ARG A 602 41.71 19.30 32.36
CA ARG A 602 42.87 18.39 32.36
C ARG A 602 43.24 17.79 33.72
N LYS A 603 42.82 18.41 34.83
CA LYS A 603 43.20 17.97 36.18
C LYS A 603 42.30 16.89 36.74
N LYS A 604 41.00 16.89 36.35
CA LYS A 604 39.94 15.95 36.76
C LYS A 604 39.90 15.57 38.26
N VAL A 605 40.43 16.46 39.12
CA VAL A 605 40.66 16.23 40.54
C VAL A 605 40.47 17.53 41.31
N ALA A 606 39.61 17.51 42.32
CA ALA A 606 39.42 18.58 43.30
C ALA A 606 39.85 18.12 44.69
N ILE A 607 40.65 18.92 45.40
CA ILE A 607 41.02 18.64 46.80
C ILE A 607 40.33 19.67 47.69
N PHE A 608 39.55 19.24 48.67
CA PHE A 608 38.90 20.11 49.65
C PHE A 608 39.59 19.99 51.01
N ASP A 609 39.99 21.13 51.58
CA ASP A 609 40.67 21.26 52.87
C ASP A 609 39.70 21.68 53.97
N GLY A 610 40.03 21.41 55.23
CA GLY A 610 39.29 21.93 56.40
C GLY A 610 37.84 21.42 56.49
N LEU A 611 37.64 20.13 56.25
CA LEU A 611 36.33 19.46 56.38
C LEU A 611 36.15 18.86 57.77
N TYR A 612 34.91 18.85 58.28
CA TYR A 612 34.59 18.30 59.60
C TYR A 612 34.52 16.77 59.55
N PRO A 613 35.32 16.02 60.34
CA PRO A 613 35.35 14.55 60.29
C PRO A 613 34.03 13.86 60.68
N ALA A 614 33.14 14.55 61.39
CA ALA A 614 31.84 14.02 61.82
C ALA A 614 30.71 14.25 60.80
N GLN A 615 30.90 15.16 59.85
CA GLN A 615 29.89 15.55 58.86
C GLN A 615 30.02 14.69 57.60
N ARG A 616 28.89 14.43 56.95
CA ARG A 616 28.84 13.71 55.67
C ARG A 616 28.72 14.68 54.51
N TYR A 617 29.38 14.35 53.42
CA TYR A 617 29.42 15.17 52.22
C TYR A 617 29.03 14.39 50.97
N VAL A 618 28.46 15.10 49.99
CA VAL A 618 28.09 14.59 48.65
C VAL A 618 28.73 15.47 47.58
N PRO A 619 29.57 14.90 46.69
CA PRO A 619 30.15 15.63 45.58
C PRO A 619 29.14 15.74 44.42
N MET A 620 28.92 16.95 43.95
CA MET A 620 28.25 17.25 42.69
C MET A 620 29.28 17.80 41.71
N VAL A 621 29.42 17.15 40.55
CA VAL A 621 30.38 17.53 39.51
C VAL A 621 29.62 17.77 38.21
N ALA A 622 29.85 18.91 37.57
CA ALA A 622 29.37 19.23 36.23
C ALA A 622 30.40 20.08 35.50
N TYR A 623 30.37 20.03 34.17
CA TYR A 623 31.14 20.95 33.34
C TYR A 623 30.65 22.38 33.62
N ASN A 624 31.55 23.38 33.69
CA ASN A 624 31.22 24.73 34.13
C ASN A 624 30.55 25.55 33.00
N GLU A 625 29.38 25.09 32.57
CA GLU A 625 28.54 25.72 31.57
C GLU A 625 27.08 25.44 31.92
N LYS A 626 26.20 26.40 31.65
CA LYS A 626 24.77 26.25 31.92
C LYS A 626 24.16 25.16 31.04
N GLY A 627 23.29 24.32 31.61
CA GLY A 627 22.59 23.26 30.88
C GLY A 627 23.41 21.98 30.67
N THR A 628 24.60 21.88 31.25
CA THR A 628 25.40 20.64 31.22
C THR A 628 24.95 19.63 32.27
N PHE A 629 25.26 18.35 32.03
CA PHE A 629 24.76 17.26 32.87
C PHE A 629 25.61 17.11 34.13
N TYR A 630 24.96 17.04 35.28
CA TYR A 630 25.62 16.56 36.50
C TYR A 630 25.93 15.07 36.36
N GLY A 631 27.14 14.68 36.75
CA GLY A 631 27.44 13.26 36.96
C GLY A 631 26.63 12.69 38.12
N PHE A 632 26.43 11.36 38.14
CA PHE A 632 25.62 10.73 39.16
C PHE A 632 26.26 10.88 40.56
N PRO A 633 25.55 11.44 41.56
CA PRO A 633 26.12 11.68 42.88
C PRO A 633 26.25 10.39 43.71
N LEU A 634 27.42 10.18 44.32
CA LEU A 634 27.67 9.07 45.24
C LEU A 634 26.87 9.19 46.56
N LYS A 635 26.65 8.06 47.25
CA LYS A 635 26.11 8.01 48.62
C LYS A 635 26.99 8.80 49.60
N LEU A 636 26.38 9.48 50.59
CA LEU A 636 27.01 10.29 51.65
C LEU A 636 28.29 9.66 52.27
N VAL A 637 29.44 10.36 52.22
CA VAL A 637 30.75 9.86 52.70
C VAL A 637 31.29 10.68 53.89
N ARG A 638 31.99 10.03 54.85
CA ARG A 638 32.67 10.66 56.01
C ARG A 638 34.20 10.75 55.79
N PRO A 639 34.90 11.81 56.23
CA PRO A 639 36.38 11.88 56.20
C PRO A 639 37.03 10.91 57.23
N VAL A 640 38.05 10.13 56.84
CA VAL A 640 38.71 9.09 57.69
C VAL A 640 39.92 9.65 58.47
N ARG A 641 40.16 9.17 59.72
CA ARG A 641 41.34 9.45 60.57
C ARG A 641 42.53 8.54 60.21
N ALA A 642 43.75 9.09 60.18
CA ALA A 642 44.96 8.44 59.66
C ALA A 642 45.45 7.19 60.44
N PRO A 643 45.99 6.19 59.72
CA PRO A 643 47.09 5.34 60.20
C PRO A 643 48.35 5.43 59.30
N SER A 644 49.47 4.99 59.88
CA SER A 644 50.88 5.24 59.54
C SER A 644 51.46 4.49 58.32
N LEU A 645 52.12 5.26 57.42
CA LEU A 645 53.49 5.10 56.83
C LEU A 645 54.02 3.66 56.53
N ILE A 646 54.34 3.22 55.29
CA ILE A 646 55.55 3.48 54.41
C ILE A 646 55.71 2.23 53.45
N PRO A 647 56.40 2.20 52.27
CA PRO A 647 56.61 3.16 51.17
C PRO A 647 56.69 2.56 49.71
N GLU A 648 56.50 3.45 48.73
CA GLU A 648 57.06 3.65 47.36
C GLU A 648 57.88 2.62 46.54
N ARG A 649 57.70 2.69 45.20
CA ARG A 649 58.76 2.91 44.17
C ARG A 649 58.14 3.42 42.84
N SER A 650 58.41 4.67 42.43
CA SER A 650 59.37 5.14 41.38
C SER A 650 59.03 4.68 39.95
N VAL A 651 58.93 5.52 38.90
CA VAL A 651 59.98 6.39 38.34
C VAL A 651 59.38 7.50 37.45
N SER A 652 60.17 8.58 37.45
CA SER A 652 60.22 9.87 36.77
C SER A 652 60.19 9.94 35.22
N PRO A 653 60.17 11.17 34.66
CA PRO A 653 59.70 11.52 33.33
C PRO A 653 60.80 12.12 32.40
N PHE A 654 60.34 12.68 31.28
CA PHE A 654 60.89 13.76 30.43
C PHE A 654 61.55 13.42 29.09
N SER A 655 60.95 13.97 28.04
CA SER A 655 61.48 15.00 27.09
C SER A 655 60.52 14.97 25.88
N GLY A 656 60.22 16.03 25.12
CA GLY A 656 60.68 17.41 24.98
C GLY A 656 60.25 17.84 23.56
N GLU A 657 59.66 19.04 23.44
CA GLU A 657 59.59 19.92 22.25
C GLU A 657 59.20 19.36 20.86
N SER A 658 58.11 19.87 20.28
CA SER A 658 58.12 20.99 19.31
C SER A 658 56.77 21.16 18.61
N GLU A 659 56.41 22.42 18.39
CA GLU A 659 55.16 22.89 17.76
C GLU A 659 55.15 22.65 16.25
N GLY A 660 54.00 22.20 15.74
CA GLY A 660 53.64 22.18 14.33
C GLY A 660 52.12 22.29 14.19
N THR A 661 51.66 23.46 13.76
CA THR A 661 50.28 23.88 13.48
C THR A 661 49.54 22.93 12.53
N MET A 662 48.24 22.66 12.74
CA MET A 662 47.29 22.38 11.64
C MET A 662 45.79 22.32 12.02
N ASP A 663 45.00 22.68 11.02
CA ASP A 663 43.59 23.09 10.99
C ASP A 663 42.53 22.05 11.38
N VAL A 664 41.38 22.57 11.84
CA VAL A 664 40.14 21.85 12.15
C VAL A 664 39.48 21.37 10.85
N LYS A 665 39.39 20.04 10.65
CA LYS A 665 38.55 19.40 9.63
C LYS A 665 37.18 19.02 10.20
N SER A 666 36.15 19.26 9.38
CA SER A 666 34.77 18.78 9.51
C SER A 666 34.70 17.25 9.64
N GLU A 667 33.93 16.73 10.60
CA GLU A 667 33.69 15.29 10.78
C GLU A 667 32.99 14.69 9.55
N GLN A 668 33.77 14.13 8.62
CA GLN A 668 33.34 13.16 7.62
C GLN A 668 33.22 11.80 8.32
N VAL A 669 32.09 11.10 8.11
CA VAL A 669 31.95 9.70 8.53
C VAL A 669 32.75 8.89 7.52
N GLU A 670 34.03 8.68 7.79
CA GLU A 670 34.91 7.88 6.92
C GLU A 670 34.32 6.47 6.76
N SER A 671 34.07 6.08 5.51
CA SER A 671 33.68 4.70 5.19
C SER A 671 34.80 3.75 5.59
N THR A 672 34.44 2.61 6.17
CA THR A 672 35.45 1.61 6.53
C THR A 672 36.09 1.05 5.24
N PRO A 673 37.41 0.73 5.22
CA PRO A 673 38.05 0.10 4.06
C PRO A 673 37.40 -1.23 3.63
N GLU A 674 36.61 -1.85 4.51
CA GLU A 674 35.82 -3.05 4.23
C GLU A 674 34.54 -2.72 3.42
N GLU A 675 33.87 -1.61 3.70
CA GLU A 675 32.70 -1.13 2.96
C GLU A 675 33.05 -0.67 1.54
N GLU A 676 34.18 0.03 1.36
CA GLU A 676 34.66 0.43 0.03
C GLU A 676 34.92 -0.80 -0.86
N LYS A 677 35.66 -1.79 -0.34
CA LYS A 677 35.92 -3.06 -1.03
C LYS A 677 34.64 -3.83 -1.35
N HIS A 678 33.66 -3.80 -0.45
CA HIS A 678 32.37 -4.42 -0.68
C HIS A 678 31.65 -3.80 -1.88
N TRP A 679 31.56 -2.47 -1.94
CA TRP A 679 30.91 -1.77 -3.04
C TRP A 679 31.69 -1.88 -4.35
N GLU A 680 33.03 -1.90 -4.31
CA GLU A 680 33.84 -2.19 -5.50
C GLU A 680 33.56 -3.57 -6.08
N PHE A 681 33.49 -4.59 -5.22
CA PHE A 681 33.11 -5.94 -5.63
C PHE A 681 31.69 -5.96 -6.21
N TRP A 682 30.75 -5.29 -5.55
CA TRP A 682 29.36 -5.23 -6.00
C TRP A 682 29.24 -4.61 -7.40
N HIS A 683 29.93 -3.48 -7.64
CA HIS A 683 29.92 -2.78 -8.94
C HIS A 683 30.52 -3.62 -10.07
N LYS A 684 31.59 -4.38 -9.78
CA LYS A 684 32.31 -5.18 -10.78
C LYS A 684 31.65 -6.52 -11.08
N GLU A 685 31.10 -7.19 -10.07
CA GLU A 685 30.65 -8.58 -10.19
C GLU A 685 29.12 -8.73 -10.07
N GLU A 686 28.50 -8.15 -9.04
CA GLU A 686 27.07 -8.35 -8.75
C GLU A 686 26.16 -7.52 -9.65
N PHE A 687 26.44 -6.23 -9.83
CA PHE A 687 25.61 -5.35 -10.66
C PHE A 687 25.49 -5.84 -12.12
N PRO A 688 26.58 -6.19 -12.84
CA PRO A 688 26.46 -6.71 -14.21
C PRO A 688 25.64 -8.00 -14.27
N ARG A 689 25.77 -8.86 -13.26
CA ARG A 689 24.98 -10.09 -13.14
C ARG A 689 23.50 -9.79 -12.96
N ILE A 690 23.13 -8.88 -12.06
CA ILE A 690 21.73 -8.48 -11.83
C ILE A 690 21.14 -7.82 -13.08
N PHE A 691 21.85 -6.87 -13.70
CA PHE A 691 21.38 -6.21 -14.92
C PHE A 691 21.17 -7.19 -16.09
N SER A 692 22.00 -8.24 -16.17
CA SER A 692 21.83 -9.28 -17.20
C SER A 692 20.48 -10.00 -17.13
N LEU A 693 19.85 -10.06 -15.96
CA LEU A 693 18.53 -10.64 -15.77
C LEU A 693 17.42 -9.85 -16.49
N CYS A 694 17.64 -8.55 -16.72
CA CYS A 694 16.75 -7.69 -17.50
C CYS A 694 16.92 -7.84 -19.01
N THR A 695 17.94 -8.60 -19.47
CA THR A 695 18.32 -8.74 -20.89
C THR A 695 18.32 -10.21 -21.32
N PRO A 696 17.16 -10.89 -21.31
CA PRO A 696 17.09 -12.30 -21.65
C PRO A 696 17.67 -12.55 -23.06
N ARG A 697 18.51 -13.58 -23.18
CA ARG A 697 19.12 -13.94 -24.46
C ARG A 697 18.31 -15.04 -25.14
N GLY A 698 17.94 -14.81 -26.39
CA GLY A 698 17.32 -15.80 -27.28
C GLY A 698 18.17 -16.01 -28.52
N GLU A 699 18.35 -17.26 -28.95
CA GLU A 699 18.80 -17.52 -30.32
C GLU A 699 17.58 -17.37 -31.25
N HIS A 700 17.65 -16.46 -32.21
CA HIS A 700 16.63 -16.36 -33.27
C HIS A 700 17.17 -17.02 -34.53
N GLY A 701 16.36 -17.86 -35.17
CA GLY A 701 16.85 -18.74 -36.22
C GLY A 701 15.96 -18.75 -37.46
N THR A 702 16.53 -18.33 -38.60
CA THR A 702 16.07 -18.77 -39.92
C THR A 702 16.60 -20.19 -40.18
N THR A 703 15.79 -21.19 -39.88
CA THR A 703 16.12 -22.60 -40.14
C THR A 703 15.64 -22.99 -41.53
N TYR A 704 16.57 -23.22 -42.46
CA TYR A 704 16.27 -23.63 -43.85
C TYR A 704 15.87 -25.11 -43.99
N THR A 705 15.90 -25.86 -42.90
CA THR A 705 15.52 -27.28 -42.83
C THR A 705 14.02 -27.43 -42.60
N ARG A 706 13.37 -28.43 -43.20
CA ARG A 706 11.96 -28.71 -42.93
C ARG A 706 11.76 -29.12 -41.45
N PRO A 707 10.79 -28.53 -40.73
CA PRO A 707 10.50 -28.93 -39.36
C PRO A 707 9.90 -30.34 -39.31
N LEU A 708 10.22 -31.06 -38.24
CA LEU A 708 9.64 -32.35 -37.89
C LEU A 708 8.21 -32.16 -37.36
N ALA A 709 7.33 -33.13 -37.63
CA ALA A 709 5.98 -33.13 -37.08
C ALA A 709 5.96 -33.38 -35.56
N ALA A 710 6.84 -34.26 -35.09
CA ALA A 710 7.02 -34.57 -33.69
C ALA A 710 8.46 -35.06 -33.42
N PHE A 711 8.92 -34.94 -32.17
CA PHE A 711 10.20 -35.44 -31.70
C PHE A 711 10.08 -36.02 -30.30
N ALA A 712 10.57 -37.24 -30.09
CA ALA A 712 10.57 -37.90 -28.79
C ALA A 712 11.95 -37.74 -28.13
N SER A 713 12.01 -37.04 -26.99
CA SER A 713 13.21 -36.97 -26.16
C SER A 713 13.19 -38.08 -25.13
N GLN A 714 14.17 -38.98 -25.18
CA GLN A 714 14.30 -40.07 -24.20
C GLN A 714 14.67 -39.52 -22.80
N ARG A 715 15.52 -38.50 -22.75
CA ARG A 715 15.97 -37.88 -21.49
C ARG A 715 14.84 -37.21 -20.72
N LEU A 716 13.94 -36.55 -21.43
CA LEU A 716 12.79 -35.85 -20.84
C LEU A 716 11.55 -36.75 -20.71
N ASN A 717 11.61 -37.99 -21.22
CA ASN A 717 10.46 -38.89 -21.34
C ASN A 717 9.22 -38.18 -21.93
N TRP A 718 9.44 -37.37 -22.98
CA TRP A 718 8.42 -36.47 -23.54
C TRP A 718 8.40 -36.47 -25.06
N MET A 719 7.21 -36.28 -25.65
CA MET A 719 7.01 -36.13 -27.09
C MET A 719 6.60 -34.68 -27.43
N PHE A 720 7.50 -33.95 -28.07
CA PHE A 720 7.21 -32.64 -28.61
C PHE A 720 6.42 -32.75 -29.92
N LYS A 721 5.38 -31.92 -30.10
CA LYS A 721 4.56 -31.83 -31.32
C LYS A 721 4.41 -30.36 -31.74
N GLY A 722 4.29 -30.10 -33.04
CA GLY A 722 3.98 -28.76 -33.54
C GLY A 722 2.58 -28.29 -33.10
N GLY A 723 2.46 -27.00 -32.78
CA GLY A 723 1.18 -26.35 -32.42
C GLY A 723 0.79 -26.45 -30.94
N GLN A 724 1.48 -27.26 -30.13
CA GLN A 724 1.13 -27.47 -28.72
C GLN A 724 1.74 -26.41 -27.79
N TYR A 725 1.07 -26.17 -26.67
CA TYR A 725 1.64 -25.48 -25.51
C TYR A 725 2.27 -26.49 -24.55
N VAL A 726 3.50 -26.21 -24.09
CA VAL A 726 4.19 -27.00 -23.07
C VAL A 726 4.71 -26.12 -21.96
N SER A 727 4.70 -26.62 -20.74
CA SER A 727 5.44 -26.02 -19.64
C SER A 727 6.80 -26.67 -19.58
N VAL A 728 7.87 -25.88 -19.53
CA VAL A 728 9.25 -26.38 -19.50
C VAL A 728 10.03 -25.70 -18.40
N THR A 729 10.99 -26.41 -17.83
CA THR A 729 12.02 -25.84 -16.97
C THR A 729 13.33 -25.81 -17.75
N MET A 730 13.98 -24.64 -17.82
CA MET A 730 15.22 -24.44 -18.57
C MET A 730 16.43 -24.30 -17.65
N LYS A 731 17.62 -24.69 -18.11
CA LYS A 731 18.89 -24.44 -17.41
C LYS A 731 19.15 -22.93 -17.35
N SER A 732 19.47 -22.42 -16.17
CA SER A 732 20.00 -21.08 -15.96
C SER A 732 21.29 -21.15 -15.16
N GLN A 733 22.27 -20.32 -15.53
CA GLN A 733 23.53 -20.19 -14.79
C GLN A 733 23.43 -19.22 -13.61
N PHE A 734 22.40 -18.37 -13.56
CA PHE A 734 22.34 -17.21 -12.67
C PHE A 734 21.16 -17.21 -11.69
N VAL A 735 20.22 -18.15 -11.84
CA VAL A 735 18.92 -18.15 -11.16
C VAL A 735 18.58 -19.55 -10.60
N PRO A 736 17.97 -19.68 -9.41
CA PRO A 736 17.48 -20.96 -8.88
C PRO A 736 16.59 -21.74 -9.87
N VAL A 737 16.61 -23.08 -9.77
CA VAL A 737 15.91 -23.99 -10.72
C VAL A 737 14.40 -23.73 -10.78
N ASP A 738 13.78 -23.38 -9.65
CA ASP A 738 12.32 -23.14 -9.54
C ASP A 738 11.83 -21.88 -10.28
N SER A 739 12.75 -20.94 -10.56
CA SER A 739 12.51 -19.68 -11.27
C SER A 739 12.54 -19.83 -12.80
N CYS A 740 12.95 -21.00 -13.30
CA CYS A 740 13.24 -21.20 -14.72
C CYS A 740 12.07 -21.84 -15.49
N ARG A 741 10.85 -21.80 -14.93
CA ARG A 741 9.65 -22.33 -15.55
C ARG A 741 9.12 -21.38 -16.62
N HIS A 742 8.92 -21.91 -17.82
CA HIS A 742 8.42 -21.19 -18.99
C HIS A 742 7.21 -21.92 -19.58
N ILE A 743 6.38 -21.18 -20.30
CA ILE A 743 5.39 -21.72 -21.22
C ILE A 743 5.91 -21.51 -22.64
N LEU A 744 5.90 -22.55 -23.47
CA LEU A 744 6.30 -22.48 -24.88
C LEU A 744 5.15 -22.83 -25.79
N ARG A 745 4.91 -22.02 -26.82
CA ARG A 745 4.04 -22.37 -27.96
C ARG A 745 4.90 -22.87 -29.11
N ILE A 746 4.86 -24.17 -29.39
CA ILE A 746 5.76 -24.80 -30.36
C ILE A 746 5.31 -24.52 -31.80
N HIS A 747 6.17 -23.90 -32.61
CA HIS A 747 5.92 -23.63 -34.03
C HIS A 747 6.66 -24.58 -34.97
N GLY A 748 7.77 -25.17 -34.52
CA GLY A 748 8.59 -26.09 -35.31
C GLY A 748 9.61 -26.83 -34.46
N ILE A 749 10.01 -28.02 -34.90
CA ILE A 749 10.98 -28.88 -34.22
C ILE A 749 12.05 -29.29 -35.22
N TYR A 750 13.32 -29.19 -34.87
CA TYR A 750 14.44 -29.47 -35.75
C TYR A 750 15.39 -30.47 -35.10
N SER A 751 15.68 -31.57 -35.79
CA SER A 751 16.68 -32.54 -35.33
C SER A 751 18.09 -31.95 -35.40
N ALA A 752 19.00 -32.49 -34.60
CA ALA A 752 20.41 -32.18 -34.68
C ALA A 752 21.01 -32.46 -36.08
N ASN A 753 21.91 -31.58 -36.52
CA ASN A 753 22.80 -31.86 -37.66
C ASN A 753 23.90 -32.83 -37.22
N LYS A 754 24.45 -33.63 -38.16
CA LYS A 754 25.47 -34.66 -37.91
C LYS A 754 26.79 -34.17 -37.25
N SER A 755 26.92 -32.89 -36.92
CA SER A 755 28.12 -32.25 -36.37
C SER A 755 27.92 -31.43 -35.07
N GLY A 756 26.76 -31.51 -34.39
CA GLY A 756 26.58 -30.89 -33.06
C GLY A 756 25.16 -30.96 -32.46
N SER A 757 25.11 -30.96 -31.10
CA SER A 757 23.97 -31.26 -30.19
C SER A 757 23.31 -32.63 -30.45
N GLN A 758 22.98 -33.43 -29.44
CA GLN A 758 22.35 -34.75 -29.67
C GLN A 758 20.82 -34.71 -29.82
N GLU A 759 20.16 -33.66 -29.31
CA GLU A 759 18.68 -33.65 -29.17
C GLU A 759 17.96 -32.67 -30.11
N GLY A 760 18.66 -31.74 -30.77
CA GLY A 760 18.04 -30.78 -31.70
C GLY A 760 17.50 -29.50 -31.03
N LYS A 761 16.69 -28.73 -31.76
CA LYS A 761 16.17 -27.41 -31.34
C LYS A 761 14.66 -27.26 -31.59
N ILE A 762 13.98 -26.47 -30.76
CA ILE A 762 12.55 -26.14 -30.87
C ILE A 762 12.40 -24.66 -31.22
N LEU A 763 11.63 -24.33 -32.24
CA LEU A 763 11.20 -22.96 -32.51
C LEU A 763 9.87 -22.71 -31.80
N ALA A 764 9.83 -21.80 -30.84
CA ALA A 764 8.65 -21.53 -30.04
C ALA A 764 8.51 -20.08 -29.60
N THR A 765 7.28 -19.59 -29.50
CA THR A 765 7.00 -18.36 -28.74
C THR A 765 7.17 -18.68 -27.25
N GLN A 766 7.99 -17.89 -26.57
CA GLN A 766 8.39 -18.13 -25.18
C GLN A 766 7.69 -17.16 -24.24
N TYR A 767 7.24 -17.69 -23.10
CA TYR A 767 6.66 -16.91 -22.01
C TYR A 767 7.30 -17.31 -20.69
N SER A 768 7.75 -16.35 -19.89
CA SER A 768 8.11 -16.56 -18.49
C SER A 768 6.97 -16.14 -17.59
N PHE A 769 6.80 -16.76 -16.42
CA PHE A 769 5.83 -16.27 -15.43
C PHE A 769 6.30 -14.93 -14.87
N LEU A 770 5.47 -13.89 -14.94
CA LEU A 770 5.85 -12.54 -14.50
C LEU A 770 6.30 -12.55 -13.03
N ARG A 771 5.51 -13.18 -12.16
CA ARG A 771 5.81 -13.31 -10.71
C ARG A 771 7.07 -14.09 -10.39
N ARG A 772 7.49 -15.02 -11.28
CA ARG A 772 8.67 -15.88 -11.09
C ARG A 772 9.82 -15.48 -12.01
N SER A 773 9.69 -14.38 -12.73
CA SER A 773 10.76 -13.86 -13.55
C SER A 773 11.88 -13.38 -12.64
N PRO A 774 13.17 -13.65 -12.96
CA PRO A 774 14.31 -13.22 -12.16
C PRO A 774 14.31 -11.72 -11.82
N ILE A 775 13.72 -10.90 -12.70
CA ILE A 775 13.52 -9.46 -12.51
C ILE A 775 12.59 -9.16 -11.33
N PHE A 776 11.62 -10.03 -11.05
CA PHE A 776 10.59 -9.88 -10.02
C PHE A 776 10.80 -10.81 -8.80
N MET A 777 11.91 -11.57 -8.75
CA MET A 777 12.15 -12.67 -7.78
C MET A 777 12.92 -12.32 -6.50
N LEU A 778 12.71 -11.15 -5.93
CA LEU A 778 13.02 -10.95 -4.51
C LEU A 778 11.80 -11.43 -3.70
N GLU A 779 11.90 -12.60 -3.06
CA GLU A 779 10.85 -13.24 -2.24
C GLU A 779 10.26 -12.38 -1.11
N ASN A 780 10.78 -11.18 -0.88
CA ASN A 780 10.24 -10.18 0.04
C ASN A 780 9.58 -8.97 -0.64
N ALA A 781 9.85 -8.69 -1.92
CA ALA A 781 9.27 -7.59 -2.69
C ALA A 781 7.76 -7.75 -2.91
N LEU A 782 7.32 -8.97 -3.22
CA LEU A 782 5.93 -9.22 -3.65
C LEU A 782 4.95 -9.55 -2.52
N LYS A 783 5.39 -9.58 -1.25
CA LYS A 783 4.52 -9.81 -0.09
C LYS A 783 3.47 -8.69 0.12
N GLY A 784 3.58 -7.57 -0.62
CA GLY A 784 2.65 -6.45 -0.61
C GLY A 784 1.77 -6.29 -1.86
N HIS A 785 1.94 -7.11 -2.90
CA HIS A 785 1.21 -6.98 -4.17
C HIS A 785 0.33 -8.22 -4.46
N PRO A 786 -0.88 -8.31 -3.88
CA PRO A 786 -1.84 -9.38 -4.19
C PRO A 786 -2.39 -9.36 -5.62
N GLU A 787 -2.07 -8.33 -6.40
CA GLU A 787 -2.56 -8.10 -7.77
C GLU A 787 -1.73 -8.79 -8.86
N ILE A 788 -0.49 -9.24 -8.57
CA ILE A 788 0.35 -9.97 -9.54
C ILE A 788 0.02 -11.46 -9.43
N ASP A 789 -0.82 -11.90 -10.37
CA ASP A 789 -1.34 -13.26 -10.45
C ASP A 789 -0.24 -14.27 -10.82
N GLU A 790 -0.29 -15.48 -10.24
CA GLU A 790 0.64 -16.55 -10.62
C GLU A 790 0.45 -17.04 -12.06
N LYS A 791 -0.65 -16.67 -12.71
CA LYS A 791 -1.02 -16.98 -14.08
C LYS A 791 -0.60 -15.89 -15.08
N GLU A 792 -0.11 -14.75 -14.61
CA GLU A 792 0.38 -13.69 -15.48
C GLU A 792 1.73 -14.06 -16.11
N LEU A 793 1.77 -14.00 -17.42
CA LEU A 793 2.92 -14.31 -18.26
C LEU A 793 3.55 -13.02 -18.80
N LEU A 794 4.86 -13.09 -19.01
CA LEU A 794 5.68 -12.11 -19.68
C LEU A 794 6.12 -12.73 -21.02
N LEU A 795 5.68 -12.14 -22.14
CA LEU A 795 6.03 -12.59 -23.49
C LEU A 795 7.46 -12.20 -23.86
N HIS A 796 8.23 -13.14 -24.40
CA HIS A 796 9.59 -12.88 -24.89
C HIS A 796 9.51 -12.57 -26.39
N PHE A 797 10.03 -11.42 -26.80
CA PHE A 797 9.99 -10.95 -28.20
C PHE A 797 11.35 -10.38 -28.62
N ASN A 798 11.68 -10.38 -29.91
CA ASN A 798 12.89 -9.74 -30.42
C ASN A 798 12.57 -8.61 -31.40
N ASP A 799 11.63 -8.87 -32.32
CA ASP A 799 11.08 -7.90 -33.26
C ASP A 799 9.66 -7.50 -32.84
N VAL A 800 9.46 -6.20 -32.61
CA VAL A 800 8.17 -5.65 -32.16
C VAL A 800 7.06 -5.85 -33.19
N ASP A 801 7.38 -5.82 -34.49
CA ASP A 801 6.41 -5.94 -35.58
C ASP A 801 5.83 -7.35 -35.72
N PHE A 802 6.55 -8.35 -35.20
CA PHE A 802 6.16 -9.75 -35.23
C PHE A 802 5.91 -10.33 -33.84
N MET A 803 5.75 -9.48 -32.83
CA MET A 803 5.59 -9.87 -31.43
C MET A 803 4.53 -10.97 -31.26
N GLY A 804 4.92 -12.07 -30.64
CA GLY A 804 4.03 -13.21 -30.36
C GLY A 804 3.70 -14.08 -31.59
N GLN A 805 4.22 -13.75 -32.78
CA GLN A 805 4.07 -14.53 -34.00
C GLN A 805 5.22 -15.54 -34.18
N LYS A 806 5.05 -16.46 -35.14
CA LYS A 806 6.07 -17.47 -35.47
C LYS A 806 7.39 -16.86 -35.95
N ASN A 807 7.34 -15.72 -36.65
CA ASN A 807 8.54 -15.08 -37.21
C ASN A 807 9.46 -14.50 -36.12
N ASP A 808 8.91 -14.20 -34.96
CA ASP A 808 9.63 -13.67 -33.78
C ASP A 808 10.00 -14.77 -32.77
N ALA A 809 9.57 -16.01 -33.02
CA ALA A 809 9.78 -17.13 -32.12
C ALA A 809 11.28 -17.43 -31.87
N SER A 810 11.59 -17.82 -30.64
CA SER A 810 12.94 -18.18 -30.21
C SER A 810 13.27 -19.63 -30.57
N LEU A 811 14.52 -19.87 -30.95
CA LEU A 811 15.08 -21.20 -31.19
C LEU A 811 15.73 -21.71 -29.90
N ILE A 812 15.10 -22.68 -29.26
CA ILE A 812 15.46 -23.21 -27.95
C ILE A 812 16.12 -24.59 -28.12
N PRO A 813 17.40 -24.77 -27.75
CA PRO A 813 18.03 -26.10 -27.72
C PRO A 813 17.31 -27.04 -26.74
N ILE A 814 16.97 -28.25 -27.17
CA ILE A 814 16.24 -29.21 -26.31
C ILE A 814 17.11 -29.63 -25.10
N GLU A 815 18.43 -29.64 -25.27
CA GLU A 815 19.41 -29.90 -24.20
C GLU A 815 19.39 -28.87 -23.05
N ASN A 816 18.83 -27.68 -23.29
CA ASN A 816 18.65 -26.65 -22.28
C ASN A 816 17.39 -26.88 -21.44
N ILE A 817 16.46 -27.74 -21.88
CA ILE A 817 15.27 -28.10 -21.13
C ILE A 817 15.61 -29.23 -20.18
N THR A 818 15.35 -29.05 -18.88
CA THR A 818 15.61 -30.05 -17.83
C THR A 818 14.37 -30.84 -17.45
N ASP A 819 13.20 -30.23 -17.54
CA ASP A 819 11.91 -30.84 -17.18
C ASP A 819 10.78 -30.30 -18.07
N VAL A 820 9.74 -31.11 -18.28
CA VAL A 820 8.60 -30.78 -19.17
C VAL A 820 7.30 -31.29 -18.56
N ASP A 821 6.26 -30.46 -18.61
CA ASP A 821 4.92 -30.77 -18.11
C ASP A 821 3.83 -30.25 -19.06
N PHE A 822 2.62 -30.80 -18.94
CA PHE A 822 1.46 -30.38 -19.72
C PHE A 822 0.97 -29.01 -19.24
N VAL A 823 0.60 -28.14 -20.19
CA VAL A 823 -0.23 -26.98 -19.85
C VAL A 823 -1.67 -27.47 -19.79
N ARG A 824 -2.32 -27.34 -18.63
CA ARG A 824 -3.71 -27.77 -18.50
C ARG A 824 -4.61 -26.93 -19.42
N MET A 825 -5.50 -27.57 -20.15
CA MET A 825 -6.36 -26.91 -21.15
C MET A 825 -7.34 -25.90 -20.54
N ASP A 826 -7.76 -26.11 -19.31
CA ASP A 826 -8.60 -25.17 -18.56
C ASP A 826 -7.89 -23.83 -18.29
N LEU A 827 -6.56 -23.76 -18.47
CA LEU A 827 -5.79 -22.53 -18.33
C LEU A 827 -5.62 -21.74 -19.63
N LEU A 828 -5.98 -22.28 -20.80
CA LEU A 828 -5.71 -21.65 -22.11
C LEU A 828 -6.92 -20.92 -22.72
N GLY A 829 -7.94 -20.60 -21.91
CA GLY A 829 -9.13 -19.87 -22.36
C GLY A 829 -9.91 -20.56 -23.50
N PRO A 830 -10.94 -19.90 -24.07
CA PRO A 830 -11.82 -20.50 -25.07
C PRO A 830 -11.14 -20.84 -26.41
N ALA A 831 -10.00 -20.20 -26.70
CA ALA A 831 -9.27 -20.33 -27.96
C ALA A 831 -8.08 -21.29 -27.86
N GLU A 832 -7.93 -22.03 -26.75
CA GLU A 832 -6.78 -22.91 -26.48
C GLU A 832 -5.42 -22.18 -26.65
N ALA A 833 -5.38 -20.90 -26.29
CA ALA A 833 -4.22 -20.03 -26.42
C ALA A 833 -4.09 -19.05 -25.25
N VAL A 834 -2.85 -18.67 -24.94
CA VAL A 834 -2.55 -17.61 -23.97
C VAL A 834 -3.30 -16.33 -24.36
N GLN A 835 -4.02 -15.74 -23.40
CA GLN A 835 -4.84 -14.56 -23.64
C GLN A 835 -4.01 -13.28 -23.54
N TYR A 836 -4.17 -12.35 -24.47
CA TYR A 836 -3.55 -11.02 -24.39
C TYR A 836 -4.60 -10.00 -23.93
N THR A 837 -4.24 -9.16 -22.97
CA THR A 837 -5.16 -8.16 -22.44
C THR A 837 -4.41 -6.92 -21.98
N VAL A 838 -5.17 -5.88 -21.66
CA VAL A 838 -4.68 -4.72 -20.91
C VAL A 838 -5.33 -4.71 -19.53
N ASP A 839 -6.61 -5.07 -19.44
CA ASP A 839 -7.36 -5.09 -18.20
C ASP A 839 -7.47 -6.52 -17.66
N VAL A 840 -7.24 -6.66 -16.37
CA VAL A 840 -7.39 -7.94 -15.67
C VAL A 840 -8.82 -8.01 -15.11
N THR A 841 -9.64 -8.89 -15.66
CA THR A 841 -11.03 -9.09 -15.20
C THR A 841 -11.12 -10.26 -14.22
N GLU A 842 -12.11 -10.24 -13.32
CA GLU A 842 -12.33 -11.35 -12.36
C GLU A 842 -12.49 -12.71 -13.05
N GLY A 843 -13.08 -12.75 -14.25
CA GLY A 843 -13.17 -13.97 -15.06
C GLY A 843 -11.81 -14.53 -15.48
N LEU A 844 -10.86 -13.65 -15.86
CA LEU A 844 -9.52 -14.03 -16.29
C LEU A 844 -8.68 -14.56 -15.11
N LEU A 845 -8.75 -13.89 -13.96
CA LEU A 845 -8.12 -14.30 -12.69
C LEU A 845 -8.57 -15.71 -12.29
N ASN A 846 -9.84 -16.02 -12.49
CA ASN A 846 -10.42 -17.32 -12.14
C ASN A 846 -10.08 -18.44 -13.14
N SER A 847 -9.74 -18.15 -14.40
CA SER A 847 -9.81 -19.18 -15.46
C SER A 847 -8.70 -19.23 -16.53
N GLY A 848 -7.63 -18.41 -16.53
CA GLY A 848 -6.60 -18.59 -17.57
C GLY A 848 -5.23 -17.94 -17.39
N LEU A 849 -4.25 -18.43 -18.16
CA LEU A 849 -2.95 -17.79 -18.39
C LEU A 849 -3.13 -16.60 -19.33
N PHE A 850 -2.58 -15.47 -18.95
CA PHE A 850 -2.71 -14.23 -19.71
C PHE A 850 -1.42 -13.42 -19.73
N CYS A 851 -1.30 -12.51 -20.68
CA CYS A 851 -0.11 -11.70 -20.92
C CYS A 851 -0.52 -10.25 -21.19
N ARG A 852 -0.01 -9.32 -20.37
CA ARG A 852 -0.15 -7.88 -20.60
C ARG A 852 1.14 -7.23 -21.08
N PHE A 853 2.27 -7.82 -20.73
CA PHE A 853 3.60 -7.25 -20.92
C PHE A 853 4.50 -8.20 -21.69
N ALA A 854 5.49 -7.63 -22.35
CA ALA A 854 6.50 -8.31 -23.12
C ALA A 854 7.90 -7.78 -22.76
N ILE A 855 8.91 -8.62 -22.88
CA ILE A 855 10.32 -8.31 -22.67
C ILE A 855 11.12 -8.60 -23.93
N LYS A 856 11.98 -7.65 -24.31
CA LYS A 856 12.84 -7.79 -25.47
C LYS A 856 13.97 -8.77 -25.17
N CYS A 857 14.16 -9.73 -26.06
CA CYS A 857 15.22 -10.70 -26.08
C CYS A 857 16.22 -10.37 -27.18
N GLY A 858 17.49 -10.77 -27.00
CA GLY A 858 18.49 -10.65 -28.05
C GLY A 858 18.98 -9.22 -28.34
N GLY A 859 18.62 -8.24 -27.51
CA GLY A 859 19.16 -6.88 -27.56
C GLY A 859 20.61 -6.77 -27.05
N SER A 860 21.20 -5.58 -27.18
CA SER A 860 22.54 -5.27 -26.66
C SER A 860 22.62 -5.56 -25.14
N PRO A 861 23.73 -6.12 -24.62
CA PRO A 861 23.88 -6.47 -23.20
C PRO A 861 23.87 -5.27 -22.24
N ASP A 862 23.91 -4.05 -22.76
CA ASP A 862 23.81 -2.82 -22.00
C ASP A 862 22.42 -2.18 -22.05
N SER A 863 21.43 -2.82 -22.70
CA SER A 863 20.10 -2.27 -22.88
C SER A 863 19.01 -3.30 -22.57
N ALA A 864 17.98 -2.88 -21.84
CA ALA A 864 16.79 -3.70 -21.55
C ALA A 864 15.52 -2.99 -22.01
N CYS A 865 14.51 -3.74 -22.42
CA CYS A 865 13.23 -3.19 -22.85
C CYS A 865 12.08 -4.08 -22.35
N LEU A 866 11.18 -3.49 -21.57
CA LEU A 866 9.94 -4.11 -21.12
C LEU A 866 8.80 -3.21 -21.57
N MET A 867 7.76 -3.76 -22.19
CA MET A 867 6.67 -2.95 -22.72
C MET A 867 5.35 -3.69 -22.64
N PRO A 868 4.20 -3.00 -22.62
CA PRO A 868 2.93 -3.67 -22.83
C PRO A 868 2.86 -4.27 -24.23
N VAL A 869 2.06 -5.33 -24.38
CA VAL A 869 1.92 -6.03 -25.67
C VAL A 869 1.40 -5.11 -26.77
N THR A 870 1.83 -5.38 -28.00
CA THR A 870 1.47 -4.56 -29.18
C THR A 870 -0.01 -4.66 -29.52
N HIS A 871 -0.49 -3.67 -30.26
CA HIS A 871 -1.89 -3.61 -30.68
C HIS A 871 -2.32 -4.80 -31.57
N ASP A 872 -1.38 -5.44 -32.29
CA ASP A 872 -1.65 -6.65 -33.09
C ASP A 872 -2.11 -7.84 -32.26
N LEU A 873 -1.75 -7.88 -30.97
CA LEU A 873 -2.17 -8.91 -30.02
C LEU A 873 -3.45 -8.54 -29.28
N LEU A 874 -3.95 -7.30 -29.44
CA LEU A 874 -5.07 -6.75 -28.69
C LEU A 874 -6.30 -6.52 -29.58
N PRO A 875 -7.52 -6.59 -29.01
CA PRO A 875 -8.73 -6.17 -29.73
C PRO A 875 -8.66 -4.68 -30.05
N PHE A 876 -9.30 -4.27 -31.16
CA PHE A 876 -9.28 -2.88 -31.67
C PHE A 876 -9.65 -1.83 -30.61
N SER A 877 -10.64 -2.13 -29.76
CA SER A 877 -11.07 -1.24 -28.67
C SER A 877 -10.03 -0.99 -27.57
N LYS A 878 -8.92 -1.73 -27.59
CA LYS A 878 -7.83 -1.65 -26.61
C LYS A 878 -6.49 -1.27 -27.25
N HIS A 879 -6.50 -0.87 -28.52
CA HIS A 879 -5.31 -0.38 -29.22
C HIS A 879 -4.67 0.81 -28.49
N TRP A 880 -3.42 1.09 -28.83
CA TRP A 880 -2.68 2.21 -28.26
C TRP A 880 -3.19 3.51 -28.86
N ASP A 881 -3.33 4.54 -28.03
CA ASP A 881 -3.63 5.88 -28.52
C ASP A 881 -2.40 6.39 -29.27
N THR A 882 -2.58 6.76 -30.54
CA THR A 882 -1.55 7.45 -31.33
C THR A 882 -1.64 8.95 -31.06
N PRO A 883 -0.65 9.55 -30.38
CA PRO A 883 -0.64 10.98 -30.14
C PRO A 883 -0.33 11.73 -31.45
N GLU A 884 -1.15 12.72 -31.79
CA GLU A 884 -0.89 13.64 -32.90
C GLU A 884 0.01 14.77 -32.41
N TYR A 885 1.29 14.74 -32.80
CA TYR A 885 2.24 15.79 -32.47
C TYR A 885 2.34 16.83 -33.58
N SER A 886 2.35 18.10 -33.19
CA SER A 886 2.59 19.20 -34.13
C SER A 886 4.07 19.26 -34.55
N SER A 887 4.33 19.15 -35.84
CA SER A 887 5.69 19.09 -36.42
C SER A 887 6.54 20.34 -36.18
N SER A 888 5.92 21.47 -35.78
CA SER A 888 6.58 22.75 -35.55
C SER A 888 6.83 23.10 -34.07
N SER A 889 6.34 22.29 -33.12
CA SER A 889 6.36 22.67 -31.71
C SER A 889 7.62 22.21 -30.98
N ARG A 890 8.13 23.10 -30.11
CA ARG A 890 9.31 22.84 -29.27
C ARG A 890 8.88 21.97 -28.08
N LEU A 891 9.54 20.83 -27.87
CA LEU A 891 9.19 19.92 -26.77
C LEU A 891 9.37 20.59 -25.41
N GLU A 892 8.46 20.31 -24.49
CA GLU A 892 8.45 20.89 -23.15
C GLU A 892 9.03 19.91 -22.13
N VAL A 893 9.96 20.41 -21.31
CA VAL A 893 10.64 19.63 -20.27
C VAL A 893 10.24 20.12 -18.89
N PHE A 894 9.83 19.18 -18.04
CA PHE A 894 9.47 19.39 -16.64
C PHE A 894 10.51 18.70 -15.76
N ASP A 895 11.27 19.49 -15.01
CA ASP A 895 12.40 19.01 -14.20
C ASP A 895 11.96 18.77 -12.75
N PHE A 896 12.08 17.53 -12.28
CA PHE A 896 11.76 17.12 -10.91
C PHE A 896 12.99 17.05 -10.00
N SER A 897 14.15 17.50 -10.49
CA SER A 897 15.42 17.51 -9.76
C SER A 897 16.25 18.76 -10.10
N PRO A 898 15.73 19.99 -9.95
CA PRO A 898 16.45 21.21 -10.31
C PRO A 898 17.79 21.39 -9.56
N GLY A 899 17.92 20.79 -8.37
CA GLY A 899 19.18 20.75 -7.62
C GLY A 899 20.26 19.84 -8.18
N VAL A 900 19.99 19.09 -9.25
CA VAL A 900 20.96 18.23 -9.94
C VAL A 900 21.14 18.72 -11.37
N LEU A 901 22.29 19.34 -11.64
CA LEU A 901 22.54 20.01 -12.91
C LEU A 901 22.85 19.03 -14.06
N GLY A 902 22.83 19.56 -15.28
CA GLY A 902 23.36 18.91 -16.48
C GLY A 902 22.35 18.10 -17.29
N LEU A 903 21.41 17.37 -16.66
CA LEU A 903 20.34 16.66 -17.39
C LEU A 903 19.47 17.64 -18.18
N ALA A 904 18.90 18.65 -17.51
CA ALA A 904 18.13 19.70 -18.16
C ALA A 904 18.93 20.47 -19.23
N GLU A 905 20.25 20.60 -19.04
CA GLU A 905 21.12 21.34 -19.96
C GLU A 905 21.28 20.61 -21.28
N GLY A 906 21.47 19.28 -21.24
CA GLY A 906 21.51 18.45 -22.45
C GLY A 906 20.20 18.49 -23.25
N PHE A 907 19.06 18.48 -22.56
CA PHE A 907 17.76 18.66 -23.22
C PHE A 907 17.62 20.05 -23.86
N ARG A 908 18.06 21.12 -23.16
CA ARG A 908 18.09 22.48 -23.71
C ARG A 908 19.01 22.58 -24.94
N GLN A 909 20.19 21.97 -24.89
CA GLN A 909 21.15 21.90 -26.00
C GLN A 909 20.59 21.16 -27.24
N SER A 910 19.67 20.23 -27.02
CA SER A 910 18.92 19.51 -28.08
C SER A 910 17.72 20.29 -28.61
N GLY A 911 17.54 21.52 -28.13
CA GLY A 911 16.46 22.42 -28.56
C GLY A 911 15.16 22.27 -27.77
N CYS A 912 15.10 21.50 -26.68
CA CYS A 912 13.91 21.44 -25.83
C CYS A 912 13.74 22.72 -24.98
N ALA A 913 12.51 23.03 -24.60
CA ALA A 913 12.17 24.14 -23.72
C ALA A 913 11.95 23.63 -22.30
N VAL A 914 12.84 23.98 -21.37
CA VAL A 914 12.62 23.72 -19.94
C VAL A 914 11.50 24.64 -19.46
N ARG A 915 10.40 24.05 -18.98
CA ARG A 915 9.15 24.76 -18.69
C ARG A 915 8.94 25.00 -17.20
N ALA A 916 9.21 23.97 -16.38
CA ALA A 916 9.05 24.07 -14.94
C ALA A 916 10.09 23.24 -14.18
N GLY A 917 10.41 23.67 -12.96
CA GLY A 917 11.19 22.94 -11.97
C GLY A 917 10.36 22.68 -10.71
N PHE A 918 10.35 21.44 -10.22
CA PHE A 918 9.65 21.01 -9.01
C PHE A 918 10.67 20.64 -7.93
N GLY A 919 10.38 20.97 -6.68
CA GLY A 919 11.35 20.72 -5.61
C GLY A 919 12.43 21.79 -5.52
N PHE A 920 12.16 22.99 -6.06
CA PHE A 920 13.15 24.05 -6.21
C PHE A 920 13.54 24.67 -4.85
N ASP A 921 14.82 24.75 -4.57
CA ASP A 921 15.37 25.48 -3.43
C ASP A 921 15.91 26.86 -3.88
N PRO A 922 15.33 27.98 -3.39
CA PRO A 922 15.72 29.33 -3.82
C PRO A 922 17.14 29.74 -3.40
N VAL A 923 17.74 29.05 -2.43
CA VAL A 923 19.11 29.27 -1.97
C VAL A 923 20.07 28.35 -2.72
N SER A 924 19.72 27.07 -2.83
CA SER A 924 20.63 26.01 -3.27
C SER A 924 20.61 25.78 -4.79
N ASP A 925 19.55 26.17 -5.50
CA ASP A 925 19.35 25.87 -6.93
C ASP A 925 19.46 27.12 -7.83
N LEU A 926 20.16 28.15 -7.34
CA LEU A 926 20.36 29.42 -8.06
C LEU A 926 21.00 29.22 -9.45
N THR A 927 21.98 28.32 -9.56
CA THR A 927 22.62 27.99 -10.84
C THR A 927 21.59 27.53 -11.88
N TRP A 928 20.67 26.64 -11.49
CA TRP A 928 19.59 26.17 -12.34
C TRP A 928 18.67 27.31 -12.77
N LYS A 929 18.21 28.14 -11.82
CA LYS A 929 17.27 29.22 -12.11
C LYS A 929 17.84 30.30 -13.03
N VAL A 930 19.13 30.62 -12.87
CA VAL A 930 19.82 31.58 -13.72
C VAL A 930 19.99 31.04 -15.13
N ARG A 931 20.24 29.72 -15.30
CA ARG A 931 20.33 29.11 -16.64
C ARG A 931 18.99 29.08 -17.36
N TYR A 932 17.89 28.89 -16.63
CA TYR A 932 16.53 28.82 -17.19
C TYR A 932 15.62 29.92 -16.59
N PRO A 933 15.84 31.21 -16.93
CA PRO A 933 15.16 32.31 -16.24
C PRO A 933 13.64 32.32 -16.45
N ALA A 934 13.18 31.84 -17.62
CA ALA A 934 11.76 31.84 -18.01
C ALA A 934 10.95 30.65 -17.45
N THR A 935 11.56 29.73 -16.70
CA THR A 935 10.86 28.57 -16.13
C THR A 935 9.94 28.98 -14.99
N VAL A 936 8.85 28.22 -14.81
CA VAL A 936 8.08 28.27 -13.56
C VAL A 936 8.81 27.42 -12.52
N VAL A 937 8.84 27.86 -11.27
CA VAL A 937 9.40 27.06 -10.16
C VAL A 937 8.30 26.78 -9.15
N TYR A 938 8.25 25.54 -8.70
CA TYR A 938 7.45 25.10 -7.57
C TYR A 938 8.44 24.76 -6.45
N ASP A 939 8.49 25.63 -5.44
CA ASP A 939 9.45 25.59 -4.36
C ASP A 939 8.98 24.73 -3.17
N GLY A 940 9.95 24.14 -2.47
CA GLY A 940 9.72 23.26 -1.31
C GLY A 940 9.68 21.76 -1.62
N PRO A 941 9.52 20.89 -0.61
CA PRO A 941 9.56 19.43 -0.80
C PRO A 941 8.47 18.93 -1.75
N LEU A 942 8.80 17.93 -2.58
CA LEU A 942 7.90 17.40 -3.60
C LEU A 942 6.56 16.90 -3.02
N ASP A 943 6.58 16.24 -1.85
CA ASP A 943 5.36 15.79 -1.17
C ASP A 943 4.40 16.95 -0.82
N SER A 944 4.96 18.08 -0.38
CA SER A 944 4.19 19.28 -0.06
C SER A 944 3.60 19.89 -1.33
N ILE A 945 4.39 19.99 -2.39
CA ILE A 945 3.93 20.49 -3.69
C ILE A 945 2.78 19.62 -4.24
N LEU A 946 2.92 18.29 -4.18
CA LEU A 946 1.89 17.35 -4.60
C LEU A 946 0.62 17.47 -3.75
N SER A 947 0.76 17.61 -2.43
CA SER A 947 -0.37 17.85 -1.52
C SER A 947 -1.09 19.16 -1.84
N ASP A 948 -0.36 20.22 -2.20
CA ASP A 948 -0.94 21.50 -2.54
C ASP A 948 -1.69 21.47 -3.89
N PHE A 949 -1.22 20.71 -4.89
CA PHE A 949 -2.02 20.45 -6.10
C PHE A 949 -3.29 19.63 -5.79
N ASN A 950 -3.15 18.54 -5.01
CA ASN A 950 -4.28 17.67 -4.66
C ASN A 950 -5.35 18.38 -3.82
N SER A 951 -4.95 19.35 -3.00
CA SER A 951 -5.85 20.19 -2.20
C SER A 951 -6.29 21.47 -2.91
N LEU A 952 -5.95 21.62 -4.21
CA LEU A 952 -6.29 22.77 -5.05
C LEU A 952 -5.78 24.12 -4.52
N ARG A 953 -4.70 24.10 -3.72
CA ARG A 953 -3.97 25.31 -3.29
C ARG A 953 -3.05 25.84 -4.38
N LEU A 954 -2.49 24.94 -5.19
CA LEU A 954 -1.80 25.26 -6.43
C LEU A 954 -2.69 24.89 -7.61
N ASN A 955 -2.76 25.77 -8.60
CA ASN A 955 -3.40 25.46 -9.88
C ASN A 955 -2.58 24.40 -10.60
N ALA A 956 -3.23 23.42 -11.23
CA ALA A 956 -2.57 22.39 -12.02
C ALA A 956 -1.45 22.98 -12.91
N PRO A 957 -0.30 22.30 -13.02
CA PRO A 957 0.83 22.79 -13.80
C PRO A 957 0.36 23.12 -15.23
N LEU A 958 0.83 24.26 -15.76
CA LEU A 958 0.37 24.85 -17.02
C LEU A 958 0.15 23.76 -18.08
N SER A 959 -1.12 23.54 -18.48
CA SER A 959 -1.41 22.75 -19.68
C SER A 959 -0.78 23.48 -20.85
N GLY A 960 0.37 22.98 -21.32
CA GLY A 960 0.97 23.39 -22.58
C GLY A 960 -0.02 23.26 -23.74
N ALA A 961 0.30 23.86 -24.89
CA ALA A 961 -0.54 23.75 -26.07
C ALA A 961 -0.81 22.27 -26.41
N GLN A 962 -2.05 21.96 -26.80
CA GLN A 962 -2.46 20.62 -27.19
C GLN A 962 -1.59 20.14 -28.36
N GLY A 963 -1.11 18.89 -28.32
CA GLY A 963 -0.24 18.33 -29.36
C GLY A 963 1.25 18.73 -29.27
N VAL A 964 1.71 19.23 -28.11
CA VAL A 964 3.14 19.41 -27.80
C VAL A 964 3.63 18.25 -26.94
N PRO A 965 4.70 17.52 -27.34
CA PRO A 965 5.24 16.46 -26.51
C PRO A 965 5.82 16.99 -25.19
N LYS A 966 5.43 16.35 -24.09
CA LYS A 966 5.84 16.73 -22.72
C LYS A 966 6.77 15.65 -22.17
N ILE A 967 7.90 16.08 -21.62
CA ILE A 967 8.94 15.19 -21.08
C ILE A 967 9.17 15.53 -19.62
N ALA A 968 9.05 14.55 -18.73
CA ALA A 968 9.49 14.69 -17.35
C ALA A 968 10.93 14.20 -17.22
N ILE A 969 11.78 14.97 -16.56
CA ILE A 969 13.17 14.57 -16.28
C ILE A 969 13.42 14.51 -14.78
N LEU A 970 14.27 13.57 -14.36
CA LEU A 970 14.68 13.41 -12.96
C LEU A 970 16.08 12.79 -12.91
N SER A 971 16.93 13.32 -12.05
CA SER A 971 18.29 12.82 -11.85
C SER A 971 18.55 12.56 -10.39
N ILE A 972 18.97 11.34 -10.06
CA ILE A 972 19.55 11.01 -8.76
C ILE A 972 21.07 11.02 -8.92
N PRO A 973 21.81 11.88 -8.21
CA PRO A 973 23.26 11.94 -8.32
C PRO A 973 23.89 10.73 -7.62
N ASP A 974 25.19 10.51 -7.75
CA ASP A 974 25.92 9.62 -6.84
C ASP A 974 26.63 10.53 -5.82
N LYS A 975 26.23 10.45 -4.55
CA LYS A 975 26.83 11.27 -3.46
C LYS A 975 28.04 10.57 -2.83
N GLY A 976 28.43 9.41 -3.36
CA GLY A 976 29.56 8.62 -2.92
C GLY A 976 29.23 7.59 -1.84
N ILE A 977 30.21 6.73 -1.55
CA ILE A 977 30.03 5.54 -0.69
C ILE A 977 29.60 5.94 0.73
N GLU A 978 30.25 6.94 1.32
CA GLU A 978 29.94 7.44 2.67
C GLU A 978 28.47 7.87 2.83
N ALA A 979 27.93 8.56 1.81
CA ALA A 979 26.56 9.03 1.80
C ALA A 979 25.56 7.97 1.30
N ARG A 980 26.02 6.85 0.71
CA ARG A 980 25.18 5.92 -0.06
C ARG A 980 24.02 5.34 0.74
N SER A 981 24.26 4.89 1.97
CA SER A 981 23.20 4.34 2.83
C SER A 981 22.12 5.37 3.14
N LYS A 982 22.49 6.64 3.33
CA LYS A 982 21.53 7.74 3.50
C LYS A 982 20.81 8.04 2.19
N GLN A 983 21.56 8.07 1.09
CA GLN A 983 21.07 8.35 -0.25
C GLN A 983 19.99 7.36 -0.69
N ILE A 984 20.22 6.05 -0.49
CA ILE A 984 19.24 5.00 -0.77
C ILE A 984 17.93 5.22 0.01
N ARG A 985 18.00 5.69 1.26
CA ARG A 985 16.77 5.92 2.07
C ARG A 985 16.00 7.18 1.70
N GLU A 986 16.70 8.21 1.23
CA GLU A 986 16.12 9.53 0.99
C GLU A 986 15.73 9.73 -0.47
N ASP A 987 16.65 9.47 -1.40
CA ASP A 987 16.47 9.83 -2.82
C ASP A 987 15.50 8.85 -3.52
N ILE A 988 15.32 7.61 -3.02
CA ILE A 988 14.41 6.62 -3.64
C ILE A 988 12.93 6.97 -3.42
N LYS A 989 12.59 7.73 -2.37
CA LYS A 989 11.20 8.13 -2.08
C LYS A 989 10.53 8.85 -3.25
N ILE A 990 11.31 9.52 -4.11
CA ILE A 990 10.77 10.18 -5.30
C ILE A 990 10.10 9.20 -6.26
N LEU A 991 10.54 7.94 -6.29
CA LEU A 991 9.94 6.88 -7.11
C LEU A 991 8.56 6.47 -6.58
N GLU A 992 8.32 6.58 -5.27
CA GLU A 992 7.00 6.31 -4.67
C GLU A 992 5.94 7.31 -5.12
N ASN A 993 6.37 8.51 -5.54
CA ASN A 993 5.50 9.60 -5.96
C ASN A 993 5.25 9.69 -7.47
N ILE A 994 5.85 8.81 -8.28
CA ILE A 994 5.71 8.84 -9.75
C ILE A 994 4.25 8.90 -10.19
N ASN A 995 3.37 8.05 -9.64
CA ASN A 995 1.96 8.04 -10.04
C ASN A 995 1.23 9.35 -9.67
N SER A 996 1.57 9.93 -8.51
CA SER A 996 1.02 11.22 -8.08
C SER A 996 1.46 12.36 -9.00
N ILE A 997 2.73 12.35 -9.43
CA ILE A 997 3.29 13.30 -10.39
C ILE A 997 2.59 13.17 -11.74
N LEU A 998 2.42 11.95 -12.23
CA LEU A 998 1.73 11.68 -13.49
C LEU A 998 0.27 12.10 -13.45
N GLY A 999 -0.40 11.91 -12.30
CA GLY A 999 -1.78 12.33 -12.07
C GLY A 999 -2.02 13.84 -12.06
N LEU A 1000 -0.96 14.67 -11.97
CA LEU A 1000 -1.08 16.12 -12.07
C LEU A 1000 -1.48 16.60 -13.46
N TYR A 1001 -1.22 15.80 -14.49
CA TYR A 1001 -1.41 16.19 -15.87
C TYR A 1001 -2.62 15.45 -16.47
N PRO A 1002 -3.57 16.17 -17.08
CA PRO A 1002 -4.73 15.54 -17.72
C PRO A 1002 -4.34 14.75 -18.97
N GLU A 1003 -3.25 15.17 -19.64
CA GLU A 1003 -2.65 14.46 -20.76
C GLU A 1003 -1.42 13.69 -20.29
N LYS A 1004 -1.28 12.46 -20.79
CA LYS A 1004 -0.15 11.58 -20.47
C LYS A 1004 1.17 12.20 -20.96
N MET A 1005 2.21 12.14 -20.13
CA MET A 1005 3.56 12.55 -20.52
C MET A 1005 4.04 11.69 -21.70
N SER A 1006 4.67 12.33 -22.68
CA SER A 1006 5.17 11.62 -23.87
C SER A 1006 6.32 10.68 -23.50
N ALA A 1007 7.24 11.16 -22.65
CA ALA A 1007 8.32 10.38 -22.08
C ALA A 1007 8.67 10.82 -20.65
N LEU A 1008 9.16 9.88 -19.84
CA LEU A 1008 9.79 10.11 -18.54
C LEU A 1008 11.25 9.67 -18.65
N VAL A 1009 12.17 10.51 -18.22
CA VAL A 1009 13.61 10.30 -18.41
C VAL A 1009 14.30 10.44 -17.07
N PHE A 1010 14.58 9.31 -16.45
CA PHE A 1010 15.19 9.24 -15.14
C PHE A 1010 16.63 8.74 -15.26
N THR A 1011 17.53 9.32 -14.48
CA THR A 1011 18.92 8.88 -14.43
C THR A 1011 19.29 8.50 -13.01
N PHE A 1012 19.94 7.35 -12.88
CA PHE A 1012 20.27 6.74 -11.60
C PHE A 1012 21.72 6.28 -11.58
N PRO A 1013 22.36 6.24 -10.41
CA PRO A 1013 23.55 5.44 -10.21
C PRO A 1013 23.22 3.94 -10.35
N ASP A 1014 24.24 3.13 -10.60
CA ASP A 1014 24.11 1.66 -10.69
C ASP A 1014 23.59 1.00 -9.41
N TRP A 1015 23.86 1.59 -8.24
CA TRP A 1015 23.33 1.12 -6.95
C TRP A 1015 21.80 1.06 -6.87
N ILE A 1016 21.04 1.62 -7.83
CA ILE A 1016 19.59 1.44 -7.92
C ILE A 1016 19.18 -0.04 -8.04
N PHE A 1017 20.11 -0.91 -8.49
CA PHE A 1017 19.94 -2.36 -8.54
C PHE A 1017 20.37 -3.10 -7.26
N HIS A 1018 20.84 -2.38 -6.24
CA HIS A 1018 21.12 -2.94 -4.91
C HIS A 1018 19.84 -3.36 -4.21
N GLU A 1019 19.88 -4.39 -3.37
CA GLU A 1019 18.67 -4.99 -2.77
C GLU A 1019 17.80 -4.00 -1.98
N ASP A 1020 18.42 -3.02 -1.31
CA ASP A 1020 17.73 -1.96 -0.56
C ASP A 1020 16.95 -0.98 -1.44
N ALA A 1021 17.33 -0.85 -2.70
CA ALA A 1021 16.81 0.14 -3.64
C ALA A 1021 15.91 -0.47 -4.72
N PHE A 1022 16.31 -1.63 -5.20
CA PHE A 1022 15.76 -2.31 -6.37
C PHE A 1022 14.27 -2.62 -6.20
N PHE A 1023 13.81 -2.85 -4.96
CA PHE A 1023 12.40 -3.07 -4.69
C PHE A 1023 11.50 -1.90 -5.14
N GLN A 1024 11.83 -0.68 -4.71
CA GLN A 1024 11.02 0.48 -5.05
C GLN A 1024 11.15 0.82 -6.54
N PHE A 1025 12.33 0.61 -7.11
CA PHE A 1025 12.57 0.77 -8.54
C PHE A 1025 11.70 -0.16 -9.40
N LEU A 1026 11.64 -1.45 -9.04
CA LEU A 1026 10.77 -2.43 -9.70
C LEU A 1026 9.28 -2.09 -9.57
N LYS A 1027 8.86 -1.62 -8.39
CA LYS A 1027 7.48 -1.18 -8.20
C LYS A 1027 7.14 -0.03 -9.15
N GLY A 1028 8.01 0.98 -9.24
CA GLY A 1028 7.86 2.07 -10.20
C GLY A 1028 7.79 1.58 -11.65
N MET A 1029 8.61 0.60 -12.03
CA MET A 1029 8.54 -0.03 -13.35
C MET A 1029 7.18 -0.70 -13.61
N TYR A 1030 6.70 -1.49 -12.65
CA TYR A 1030 5.42 -2.19 -12.79
C TYR A 1030 4.24 -1.21 -12.90
N ASP A 1031 4.22 -0.18 -12.06
CA ASP A 1031 3.17 0.86 -12.08
C ASP A 1031 3.15 1.61 -13.43
N LEU A 1032 4.33 1.91 -13.98
CA LEU A 1032 4.46 2.53 -15.31
C LEU A 1032 3.97 1.60 -16.43
N LEU A 1033 4.31 0.31 -16.39
CA LEU A 1033 3.79 -0.68 -17.35
C LEU A 1033 2.26 -0.79 -17.27
N GLN A 1034 1.68 -0.80 -16.07
CA GLN A 1034 0.22 -0.76 -15.87
C GLN A 1034 -0.40 0.51 -16.46
N GLY A 1035 0.28 1.66 -16.29
CA GLY A 1035 -0.06 2.93 -16.93
C GLY A 1035 0.16 2.96 -18.45
N ARG A 1036 0.46 1.82 -19.09
CA ARG A 1036 0.81 1.65 -20.50
C ARG A 1036 2.04 2.47 -20.93
N TYR A 1037 3.09 2.53 -20.11
CA TYR A 1037 4.38 3.03 -20.57
C TYR A 1037 5.28 1.88 -21.00
N SER A 1038 6.00 2.05 -22.11
CA SER A 1038 7.11 1.17 -22.49
C SER A 1038 8.37 1.62 -21.76
N ILE A 1039 9.07 0.69 -21.12
CA ILE A 1039 10.24 0.94 -20.28
C ILE A 1039 11.50 0.50 -21.01
N HIS A 1040 12.48 1.39 -21.05
CA HIS A 1040 13.77 1.18 -21.67
C HIS A 1040 14.87 1.53 -20.67
N LEU A 1041 15.80 0.62 -20.44
CA LEU A 1041 16.97 0.83 -19.62
C LEU A 1041 18.21 0.82 -20.50
N LYS A 1042 19.15 1.73 -20.26
CA LYS A 1042 20.47 1.73 -20.90
C LYS A 1042 21.53 1.97 -19.83
N LYS A 1043 22.49 1.04 -19.76
CA LYS A 1043 23.70 1.16 -18.95
C LYS A 1043 24.72 1.95 -19.76
N VAL A 1044 25.18 3.08 -19.23
CA VAL A 1044 26.09 4.01 -19.93
C VAL A 1044 27.38 4.12 -19.13
N SER A 1045 28.49 3.66 -19.71
CA SER A 1045 29.83 3.90 -19.17
C SER A 1045 30.37 5.21 -19.76
N LEU A 1046 30.62 6.21 -18.93
CA LEU A 1046 30.94 7.57 -19.40
C LEU A 1046 32.22 7.63 -20.26
N SER A 1047 33.21 6.80 -19.94
CA SER A 1047 34.45 6.66 -20.72
C SER A 1047 34.22 6.25 -22.17
N GLN A 1048 33.25 5.39 -22.42
CA GLN A 1048 32.89 4.96 -23.78
C GLN A 1048 32.35 6.11 -24.63
N TYR A 1049 31.84 7.18 -24.02
CA TYR A 1049 31.25 8.32 -24.73
C TYR A 1049 32.16 9.55 -24.73
N GLY A 1050 33.45 9.37 -24.48
CA GLY A 1050 34.48 10.40 -24.61
C GLY A 1050 34.58 11.35 -23.40
N LEU A 1051 34.08 10.95 -22.23
CA LEU A 1051 34.30 11.64 -20.97
C LEU A 1051 35.42 10.94 -20.17
N PRO A 1052 36.42 11.65 -19.60
CA PRO A 1052 37.52 11.03 -18.86
C PRO A 1052 37.10 10.55 -17.46
N GLN A 1053 36.08 9.71 -17.35
CA GLN A 1053 35.51 9.26 -16.07
C GLN A 1053 35.27 7.74 -16.05
N ASP A 1054 35.70 7.09 -14.97
CA ASP A 1054 35.36 5.67 -14.69
C ASP A 1054 34.05 5.59 -13.89
N ARG A 1055 32.95 5.99 -14.53
CA ARG A 1055 31.62 5.99 -13.91
C ARG A 1055 30.61 5.35 -14.85
N THR A 1056 29.76 4.50 -14.28
CA THR A 1056 28.60 3.93 -14.96
C THR A 1056 27.33 4.57 -14.42
N VAL A 1057 26.41 4.92 -15.32
CA VAL A 1057 25.09 5.46 -14.97
C VAL A 1057 24.01 4.65 -15.67
N ILE A 1058 22.84 4.59 -15.05
CA ILE A 1058 21.65 3.95 -15.58
C ILE A 1058 20.72 5.03 -16.10
N VAL A 1059 20.41 4.95 -17.39
CA VAL A 1059 19.36 5.73 -18.02
C VAL A 1059 18.10 4.90 -18.04
N PHE A 1060 17.03 5.46 -17.50
CA PHE A 1060 15.69 4.91 -17.47
C PHE A 1060 14.78 5.80 -18.31
N VAL A 1061 14.16 5.24 -19.35
CA VAL A 1061 13.20 5.96 -20.18
C VAL A 1061 11.88 5.21 -20.19
N ALA A 1062 10.80 5.88 -19.83
CA ALA A 1062 9.44 5.36 -19.96
C ALA A 1062 8.67 6.17 -21.01
N THR A 1063 8.24 5.54 -22.10
CA THR A 1063 7.55 6.21 -23.22
C THR A 1063 6.07 5.85 -23.24
N SER A 1064 5.22 6.81 -23.58
CA SER A 1064 3.77 6.59 -23.66
C SER A 1064 3.33 5.81 -24.91
N PHE A 1065 4.25 5.56 -25.83
CA PHE A 1065 4.04 4.85 -27.08
C PHE A 1065 4.63 3.43 -27.05
N CYS A 1066 4.12 2.56 -27.92
CA CYS A 1066 4.45 1.14 -27.97
C CYS A 1066 5.59 0.87 -28.96
N SER A 1067 6.79 1.37 -28.69
CA SER A 1067 7.94 1.11 -29.56
C SER A 1067 9.25 1.01 -28.75
N PRO A 1068 10.13 0.03 -29.03
CA PRO A 1068 11.49 0.00 -28.51
C PRO A 1068 12.32 1.21 -28.96
N ILE A 1069 13.05 1.84 -28.04
CA ILE A 1069 14.04 2.85 -28.40
C ILE A 1069 15.22 2.20 -29.15
N GLN A 1070 15.56 2.76 -30.30
CA GLN A 1070 16.73 2.37 -31.08
C GLN A 1070 17.97 3.14 -30.57
N TRP A 1071 18.63 2.58 -29.56
CA TRP A 1071 19.83 3.20 -28.98
C TRP A 1071 20.97 3.38 -30.01
N GLU A 1072 21.08 2.45 -30.95
CA GLU A 1072 22.20 2.39 -31.91
C GLU A 1072 22.17 3.51 -32.95
N ASP A 1073 20.98 3.97 -33.34
CA ASP A 1073 20.81 4.90 -34.47
C ASP A 1073 21.13 6.35 -34.14
N VAL A 1074 20.95 6.75 -32.87
CA VAL A 1074 21.08 8.14 -32.43
C VAL A 1074 22.01 8.26 -31.23
N PHE A 1075 21.82 7.44 -30.19
CA PHE A 1075 22.59 7.54 -28.95
C PHE A 1075 24.03 7.07 -29.14
N ASP A 1076 24.21 5.85 -29.68
CA ASP A 1076 25.51 5.20 -29.88
C ASP A 1076 26.18 5.63 -31.21
N LYS A 1077 25.50 6.43 -32.02
CA LYS A 1077 26.03 6.93 -33.29
C LYS A 1077 27.05 8.06 -33.06
N ASN A 1078 28.10 8.06 -33.87
CA ASN A 1078 29.18 9.07 -33.79
C ASN A 1078 29.76 9.19 -32.37
N VAL A 1079 29.85 8.07 -31.65
CA VAL A 1079 30.61 8.01 -30.41
C VAL A 1079 32.08 8.27 -30.76
N PRO A 1080 32.76 9.21 -30.08
CA PRO A 1080 34.18 9.46 -30.31
C PRO A 1080 34.95 8.15 -30.17
N THR A 1081 35.74 7.77 -31.19
CA THR A 1081 36.55 6.54 -31.15
C THR A 1081 37.66 6.61 -30.11
N ASP A 1082 38.09 7.83 -29.77
CA ASP A 1082 39.16 8.08 -28.81
C ASP A 1082 38.60 8.68 -27.52
N LEU A 1083 38.94 8.05 -26.40
CA LEU A 1083 38.70 8.59 -25.06
C LEU A 1083 39.48 9.90 -24.90
N LYS A 1084 38.78 11.01 -24.68
CA LYS A 1084 39.43 12.26 -24.27
C LYS A 1084 39.97 12.09 -22.87
N LEU A 1085 41.26 12.29 -22.71
CA LEU A 1085 41.92 12.21 -21.41
C LEU A 1085 41.89 13.58 -20.69
N PRO A 1086 42.08 13.62 -19.36
CA PRO A 1086 42.02 14.88 -18.61
C PRO A 1086 42.90 15.98 -19.21
N ARG A 1087 44.13 15.64 -19.65
CA ARG A 1087 45.04 16.58 -20.34
C ARG A 1087 44.44 17.28 -21.56
N GLU A 1088 43.56 16.63 -22.30
CA GLU A 1088 42.93 17.20 -23.50
C GLU A 1088 41.74 18.10 -23.12
N CYS A 1089 41.01 17.75 -22.08
CA CYS A 1089 39.86 18.52 -21.61
C CYS A 1089 40.29 19.84 -20.94
N ILE A 1090 41.34 19.79 -20.11
CA ILE A 1090 41.74 20.91 -19.25
C ILE A 1090 43.09 21.52 -19.62
N GLY A 1091 43.81 20.98 -20.61
CA GLY A 1091 45.14 21.46 -21.00
C GLY A 1091 45.16 22.95 -21.40
N SER A 1092 44.10 23.44 -22.03
CA SER A 1092 43.96 24.87 -22.36
C SER A 1092 43.61 25.75 -21.15
N LEU A 1093 43.31 25.18 -19.98
CA LEU A 1093 43.08 25.91 -18.72
C LEU A 1093 44.34 25.94 -17.83
N ARG A 1094 45.50 25.48 -18.32
CA ARG A 1094 46.78 25.51 -17.60
C ARG A 1094 47.40 26.91 -17.55
N PHE A 1095 46.64 27.90 -17.10
CA PHE A 1095 47.13 29.24 -16.82
C PHE A 1095 46.69 29.67 -15.43
N GLN A 1096 47.52 30.44 -14.73
CA GLN A 1096 47.13 30.94 -13.41
C GLN A 1096 46.13 32.09 -13.56
N ASN A 1097 45.07 32.05 -12.76
CA ASN A 1097 44.17 33.18 -12.65
C ASN A 1097 44.84 34.30 -11.85
N ALA A 1098 45.34 35.32 -12.57
CA ALA A 1098 46.02 36.48 -11.97
C ALA A 1098 45.16 37.26 -10.94
N ARG A 1099 43.84 37.05 -10.91
CA ARG A 1099 42.91 37.68 -9.96
C ARG A 1099 42.59 36.80 -8.74
N GLY A 1100 43.15 35.60 -8.64
CA GLY A 1100 42.92 34.64 -7.56
C GLY A 1100 43.95 34.70 -6.42
N VAL A 1101 45.01 35.52 -6.56
CA VAL A 1101 46.19 35.50 -5.67
C VAL A 1101 46.12 36.56 -4.55
N GLU A 1102 45.19 37.51 -4.58
CA GLU A 1102 45.09 38.55 -3.54
C GLU A 1102 44.08 38.20 -2.44
N ASP A 1103 44.59 38.17 -1.21
CA ASP A 1103 43.98 37.83 0.09
C ASP A 1103 42.91 38.85 0.58
N SER A 1104 42.07 39.36 -0.34
CA SER A 1104 41.18 40.50 -0.05
C SER A 1104 39.72 40.27 -0.42
N GLY A 1105 39.16 39.07 -0.20
CA GLY A 1105 37.70 38.86 -0.11
C GLY A 1105 36.82 39.32 -1.30
N LYS A 1106 37.41 39.73 -2.43
CA LYS A 1106 36.72 40.22 -3.62
C LYS A 1106 36.70 39.14 -4.69
N LYS A 1107 35.58 38.42 -4.70
CA LYS A 1107 35.17 37.38 -5.66
C LYS A 1107 35.43 37.81 -7.11
N SER A 1108 36.47 37.28 -7.75
CA SER A 1108 36.68 37.44 -9.19
C SER A 1108 35.98 36.30 -9.95
N PHE A 1109 34.83 36.61 -10.57
CA PHE A 1109 34.01 35.64 -11.32
C PHE A 1109 34.48 35.40 -12.76
N ILE A 1110 35.40 36.21 -13.29
CA ILE A 1110 35.78 36.21 -14.71
C ILE A 1110 37.30 36.16 -14.84
N CYS A 1111 37.79 35.15 -15.56
CA CYS A 1111 39.13 35.13 -16.12
C CYS A 1111 39.08 35.38 -17.64
N LYS A 1112 40.00 36.21 -18.13
CA LYS A 1112 40.22 36.36 -19.58
C LYS A 1112 41.37 35.42 -19.94
N TYR A 1113 41.12 34.46 -20.81
CA TYR A 1113 42.22 33.71 -21.42
C TYR A 1113 43.15 34.71 -22.14
N PRO A 1114 44.47 34.55 -22.08
CA PRO A 1114 45.39 35.44 -22.79
C PRO A 1114 45.09 35.57 -24.29
N ASP A 1115 44.52 34.52 -24.90
CA ASP A 1115 44.32 34.40 -26.35
C ASP A 1115 42.87 34.05 -26.81
N ALA A 1116 41.81 34.15 -25.96
CA ALA A 1116 40.45 33.70 -26.33
C ALA A 1116 39.45 34.84 -26.50
N GLU A 1117 38.54 34.67 -27.46
CA GLU A 1117 37.39 35.56 -27.71
C GLU A 1117 36.31 35.46 -26.61
N VAL A 1118 36.31 34.40 -25.78
CA VAL A 1118 35.24 34.09 -24.81
C VAL A 1118 35.74 34.19 -23.37
N ASN A 1119 34.93 34.79 -22.50
CA ASN A 1119 35.21 34.86 -21.06
C ASN A 1119 35.11 33.48 -20.40
N ILE A 1120 36.07 33.13 -19.55
CA ILE A 1120 36.06 31.88 -18.79
C ILE A 1120 35.64 32.18 -17.35
N TYR A 1121 34.58 31.51 -16.91
CA TYR A 1121 34.02 31.62 -15.56
C TYR A 1121 34.43 30.42 -14.69
N ASN A 1122 34.36 30.57 -13.36
CA ASN A 1122 34.59 29.51 -12.36
C ASN A 1122 35.99 28.84 -12.41
N HIS A 1123 37.02 29.58 -12.85
CA HIS A 1123 38.41 29.10 -12.91
C HIS A 1123 39.29 29.77 -11.83
N GLN A 1124 39.14 29.34 -10.57
CA GLN A 1124 39.90 29.87 -9.43
C GLN A 1124 41.09 28.96 -9.07
N THR A 1125 42.27 29.26 -9.61
CA THR A 1125 43.52 28.48 -9.41
C THR A 1125 44.20 28.75 -8.06
N GLY A 1126 45.05 27.82 -7.60
CA GLY A 1126 45.94 28.03 -6.44
C GLY A 1126 45.37 27.57 -5.09
N ARG A 1127 44.21 26.91 -5.07
CA ARG A 1127 43.69 26.26 -3.85
C ARG A 1127 44.51 25.02 -3.49
N GLN A 1128 44.77 24.84 -2.20
CA GLN A 1128 45.51 23.70 -1.63
C GLN A 1128 44.58 22.93 -0.69
N ALA A 1129 44.78 21.61 -0.56
CA ALA A 1129 44.12 20.77 0.44
C ALA A 1129 45.06 19.69 0.96
N THR A 1130 44.76 19.17 2.15
CA THR A 1130 45.70 18.37 2.95
C THR A 1130 45.57 16.86 2.74
N ASP A 1131 44.49 16.38 2.09
CA ASP A 1131 44.26 14.97 1.72
C ASP A 1131 43.80 14.85 0.25
N SER A 1132 44.63 15.24 -0.72
CA SER A 1132 44.24 15.23 -2.14
C SER A 1132 44.70 14.00 -2.93
N GLN A 1133 43.78 13.44 -3.73
CA GLN A 1133 44.10 12.51 -4.80
C GLN A 1133 44.81 13.25 -5.93
N ILE A 1134 46.03 12.82 -6.27
CA ILE A 1134 46.75 13.38 -7.41
C ILE A 1134 46.13 12.85 -8.69
N LEU A 1135 45.73 13.75 -9.58
CA LEU A 1135 45.24 13.42 -10.90
C LEU A 1135 46.38 12.91 -11.78
N ASP A 1136 46.27 11.66 -12.21
CA ASP A 1136 47.00 11.19 -13.38
C ASP A 1136 46.31 11.72 -14.65
N MET A 1137 47.04 12.58 -15.38
CA MET A 1137 46.53 13.26 -16.57
C MET A 1137 46.34 12.33 -17.77
N ASP A 1138 46.85 11.10 -17.66
CA ASP A 1138 46.88 10.09 -18.71
C ASP A 1138 45.93 8.91 -18.43
N SER A 1139 45.11 8.99 -17.37
CA SER A 1139 44.08 7.99 -17.04
C SER A 1139 42.70 8.61 -16.77
N VAL A 1140 41.68 7.74 -16.67
CA VAL A 1140 40.31 8.14 -16.34
C VAL A 1140 40.20 8.53 -14.87
N ILE A 1141 39.35 9.51 -14.58
CA ILE A 1141 39.14 10.03 -13.23
C ILE A 1141 38.03 9.25 -12.54
N ASP A 1142 38.28 8.82 -11.30
CA ASP A 1142 37.21 8.36 -10.43
C ASP A 1142 36.64 9.55 -9.65
N MET A 1143 35.36 9.83 -9.86
CA MET A 1143 34.63 10.92 -9.21
C MET A 1143 33.67 10.44 -8.13
N ARG A 1144 33.73 9.16 -7.72
CA ARG A 1144 32.76 8.52 -6.82
C ARG A 1144 32.97 8.78 -5.32
N ASN A 1145 34.14 9.23 -4.87
CA ASN A 1145 34.48 9.31 -3.43
C ASN A 1145 34.24 10.70 -2.78
N GLY A 1146 33.25 11.47 -3.23
CA GLY A 1146 32.88 12.72 -2.57
C GLY A 1146 33.82 13.92 -2.87
N PRO A 1147 33.59 15.09 -2.25
CA PRO A 1147 33.97 16.38 -2.83
C PRO A 1147 35.46 16.76 -2.68
N CYS A 1148 35.98 17.37 -3.75
CA CYS A 1148 36.96 18.47 -3.76
C CYS A 1148 38.39 18.20 -3.26
N LEU A 1149 39.02 17.12 -3.73
CA LEU A 1149 40.39 16.79 -3.36
C LEU A 1149 41.22 16.27 -4.55
N ILE A 1150 40.87 16.61 -5.79
CA ILE A 1150 41.67 16.22 -6.96
C ILE A 1150 42.71 17.30 -7.26
N GLN A 1151 43.99 16.98 -7.11
CA GLN A 1151 45.11 17.90 -7.33
C GLN A 1151 45.73 17.69 -8.72
N HIS A 1152 46.14 18.79 -9.36
CA HIS A 1152 46.97 18.72 -10.58
C HIS A 1152 48.30 18.02 -10.31
N SER A 1153 48.73 17.16 -11.24
CA SER A 1153 50.02 16.44 -11.17
C SER A 1153 51.26 17.35 -11.29
N ASP A 1154 51.10 18.57 -11.82
CA ASP A 1154 52.18 19.54 -11.99
C ASP A 1154 52.42 20.44 -10.76
N GLY A 1155 51.69 20.22 -9.66
CA GLY A 1155 51.81 21.01 -8.43
C GLY A 1155 51.00 22.32 -8.41
N GLY A 1156 50.13 22.57 -9.39
CA GLY A 1156 49.29 23.77 -9.52
C GLY A 1156 48.14 23.95 -8.51
N GLY A 1157 47.96 23.03 -7.56
CA GLY A 1157 46.85 23.01 -6.59
C GLY A 1157 45.67 22.13 -7.04
N LEU A 1158 44.52 22.28 -6.39
CA LEU A 1158 43.28 21.57 -6.74
C LEU A 1158 42.78 21.95 -8.13
N LEU A 1159 42.15 21.00 -8.83
CA LEU A 1159 41.36 21.28 -10.03
C LEU A 1159 40.30 22.32 -9.72
N THR A 1160 40.14 23.31 -10.60
CA THR A 1160 39.10 24.34 -10.50
C THR A 1160 37.72 23.79 -10.86
N VAL A 1161 36.66 24.49 -10.41
CA VAL A 1161 35.27 24.16 -10.79
C VAL A 1161 35.10 24.09 -12.31
N ARG A 1162 35.70 25.01 -13.06
CA ARG A 1162 35.66 25.00 -14.53
C ARG A 1162 36.36 23.79 -15.15
N GLU A 1163 37.49 23.37 -14.59
CA GLU A 1163 38.21 22.19 -15.08
C GLU A 1163 37.39 20.92 -14.87
N LEU A 1164 36.80 20.76 -13.68
CA LEU A 1164 35.87 19.67 -13.39
C LEU A 1164 34.61 19.75 -14.27
N ALA A 1165 34.08 20.95 -14.53
CA ALA A 1165 32.93 21.13 -15.40
C ALA A 1165 33.22 20.66 -16.84
N ARG A 1166 34.42 20.92 -17.37
CA ARG A 1166 34.85 20.40 -18.67
C ARG A 1166 35.03 18.88 -18.66
N ILE A 1167 35.55 18.31 -17.58
CA ILE A 1167 35.60 16.85 -17.37
C ILE A 1167 34.19 16.24 -17.36
N GLN A 1168 33.21 16.95 -16.81
CA GLN A 1168 31.80 16.57 -16.79
C GLN A 1168 31.07 16.83 -18.13
N GLY A 1169 31.72 17.52 -19.07
CA GLY A 1169 31.16 17.83 -20.39
C GLY A 1169 30.28 19.08 -20.45
N PHE A 1170 30.39 20.01 -19.48
CA PHE A 1170 29.76 21.32 -19.58
C PHE A 1170 30.50 22.24 -20.55
N ASP A 1171 29.72 23.03 -21.29
CA ASP A 1171 30.24 24.12 -22.11
C ASP A 1171 30.78 25.26 -21.23
N ASP A 1172 31.74 26.02 -21.77
CA ASP A 1172 32.40 27.12 -21.04
C ASP A 1172 31.45 28.27 -20.67
N ASP A 1173 30.31 28.41 -21.38
CA ASP A 1173 29.27 29.41 -21.11
C ASP A 1173 28.35 29.04 -19.93
N PHE A 1174 28.42 27.80 -19.44
CA PHE A 1174 27.64 27.39 -18.27
C PHE A 1174 28.31 27.90 -16.99
N VAL A 1175 27.68 28.86 -16.31
CA VAL A 1175 28.24 29.54 -15.13
C VAL A 1175 27.63 28.98 -13.85
N PHE A 1176 28.48 28.62 -12.88
CA PHE A 1176 28.07 28.11 -11.58
C PHE A 1176 28.03 29.26 -10.55
N TYR A 1177 27.00 29.27 -9.70
CA TYR A 1177 26.77 30.31 -8.69
C TYR A 1177 26.80 29.73 -7.27
N GLY A 1178 26.79 30.60 -6.25
CA GLY A 1178 26.84 30.19 -4.85
C GLY A 1178 28.26 30.16 -4.26
N THR A 1179 28.42 29.49 -3.11
CA THR A 1179 29.73 29.27 -2.48
C THR A 1179 30.58 28.36 -3.36
N ILE A 1180 31.89 28.48 -3.27
CA ILE A 1180 32.80 27.69 -4.12
C ILE A 1180 32.70 26.20 -3.77
N GLU A 1181 32.49 25.85 -2.50
CA GLU A 1181 32.22 24.48 -2.03
C GLU A 1181 30.97 23.89 -2.70
N ARG A 1182 29.89 24.69 -2.78
CA ARG A 1182 28.66 24.30 -3.47
C ARG A 1182 28.86 24.13 -4.97
N GLN A 1183 29.64 25.01 -5.60
CA GLN A 1183 29.94 24.88 -7.03
C GLN A 1183 30.70 23.57 -7.34
N TYR A 1184 31.64 23.16 -6.48
CA TYR A 1184 32.29 21.85 -6.60
C TYR A 1184 31.29 20.71 -6.45
N GLU A 1185 30.43 20.77 -5.43
CA GLU A 1185 29.40 19.76 -5.19
C GLU A 1185 28.46 19.62 -6.39
N GLU A 1186 27.94 20.74 -6.93
CA GLU A 1186 27.03 20.77 -8.08
C GLU A 1186 27.65 20.14 -9.32
N VAL A 1187 28.94 20.40 -9.60
CA VAL A 1187 29.64 19.80 -10.75
C VAL A 1187 29.84 18.30 -10.58
N MET A 1188 30.25 17.86 -9.39
CA MET A 1188 30.52 16.44 -9.11
C MET A 1188 29.23 15.60 -9.13
N GLN A 1189 28.13 16.17 -8.64
CA GLN A 1189 26.82 15.50 -8.61
C GLN A 1189 26.07 15.60 -9.94
N ALA A 1190 26.43 16.52 -10.84
CA ALA A 1190 25.74 16.73 -12.11
C ALA A 1190 25.71 15.47 -12.99
N PHE A 1191 24.64 15.34 -13.76
CA PHE A 1191 24.61 14.39 -14.86
C PHE A 1191 25.31 14.99 -16.09
N PRO A 1192 26.20 14.25 -16.79
CA PRO A 1192 26.96 14.83 -17.92
C PRO A 1192 26.05 15.40 -19.03
N PRO A 1193 26.14 16.70 -19.35
CA PRO A 1193 25.28 17.33 -20.36
C PRO A 1193 25.44 16.72 -21.75
N THR A 1194 26.65 16.27 -22.11
CA THR A 1194 26.93 15.61 -23.40
C THR A 1194 26.14 14.31 -23.57
N ILE A 1195 25.97 13.54 -22.49
CA ILE A 1195 25.17 12.31 -22.47
C ILE A 1195 23.69 12.67 -22.46
N ALA A 1196 23.28 13.65 -21.66
CA ALA A 1196 21.90 14.13 -21.62
C ALA A 1196 21.42 14.65 -22.98
N LYS A 1197 22.30 15.31 -23.74
CA LYS A 1197 22.01 15.77 -25.10
C LYS A 1197 21.74 14.60 -26.05
N ARG A 1198 22.63 13.59 -26.07
CA ARG A 1198 22.43 12.36 -26.85
C ARG A 1198 21.13 11.66 -26.49
N LEU A 1199 20.81 11.62 -25.20
CA LEU A 1199 19.58 11.04 -24.68
C LEU A 1199 18.35 11.81 -25.20
N ALA A 1200 18.38 13.13 -25.11
CA ALA A 1200 17.32 13.99 -25.61
C ALA A 1200 17.12 13.82 -27.12
N ASP A 1201 18.19 13.84 -27.93
CA ASP A 1201 18.13 13.61 -29.38
C ASP A 1201 17.48 12.25 -29.71
N THR A 1202 17.85 11.20 -28.98
CA THR A 1202 17.29 9.83 -29.17
C THR A 1202 15.79 9.77 -28.88
N ILE A 1203 15.35 10.43 -27.80
CA ILE A 1203 13.94 10.49 -27.41
C ILE A 1203 13.14 11.35 -28.40
N LEU A 1204 13.72 12.47 -28.84
CA LEU A 1204 13.13 13.36 -29.84
C LEU A 1204 12.84 12.61 -31.14
N ASP A 1205 13.81 11.82 -31.61
CA ASP A 1205 13.64 11.07 -32.85
C ASP A 1205 12.64 9.92 -32.69
N SER A 1206 12.64 9.22 -31.54
CA SER A 1206 11.62 8.21 -31.23
C SER A 1206 10.19 8.79 -31.22
N ILE A 1207 10.02 9.99 -30.67
CA ILE A 1207 8.73 10.71 -30.65
C ILE A 1207 8.30 11.10 -32.07
N LYS A 1208 9.22 11.60 -32.90
CA LYS A 1208 8.93 11.98 -34.29
C LYS A 1208 8.58 10.77 -35.15
N GLU A 1209 9.31 9.68 -35.02
CA GLU A 1209 9.05 8.44 -35.76
C GLU A 1209 7.65 7.91 -35.44
N PHE A 1210 7.30 7.82 -34.15
CA PHE A 1210 5.96 7.38 -33.75
C PHE A 1210 4.86 8.38 -34.17
N GLY A 1211 5.12 9.69 -34.10
CA GLY A 1211 4.17 10.73 -34.48
C GLY A 1211 3.92 10.84 -35.99
N SER A 1212 4.91 10.50 -36.83
CA SER A 1212 4.82 10.56 -38.30
C SER A 1212 4.28 9.28 -38.94
N LEU A 1213 4.32 8.15 -38.22
CA LEU A 1213 3.73 6.88 -38.67
C LEU A 1213 2.20 6.94 -38.83
N GLY A 1214 1.52 7.93 -38.24
CA GLY A 1214 0.09 8.16 -38.41
C GLY A 1214 -0.35 8.50 -39.84
N GLU A 1215 0.50 9.12 -40.66
CA GLU A 1215 0.21 9.40 -42.07
C GLU A 1215 0.66 8.26 -43.02
N ALA A 1216 1.65 7.47 -42.62
CA ALA A 1216 2.26 6.46 -43.49
C ALA A 1216 1.57 5.09 -43.47
N ASP A 1217 0.90 4.72 -42.37
CA ASP A 1217 0.38 3.36 -42.15
C ASP A 1217 -0.82 2.99 -43.07
N GLU A 1218 -1.59 3.97 -43.57
CA GLU A 1218 -2.63 3.68 -44.58
C GLU A 1218 -2.02 3.23 -45.92
N SER A 1219 -0.88 3.80 -46.32
CA SER A 1219 -0.24 3.49 -47.60
C SER A 1219 0.49 2.13 -47.58
N HIS A 1220 1.15 1.81 -46.46
CA HIS A 1220 1.89 0.55 -46.31
C HIS A 1220 0.96 -0.65 -46.07
N ARG A 1221 -0.18 -0.49 -45.38
CA ARG A 1221 -1.22 -1.54 -45.27
C ARG A 1221 -1.89 -1.85 -46.62
N ALA A 1222 -2.07 -0.86 -47.48
CA ALA A 1222 -2.60 -1.06 -48.84
C ALA A 1222 -1.62 -1.84 -49.75
N GLN A 1223 -0.31 -1.66 -49.55
CA GLN A 1223 0.72 -2.32 -50.36
C GLN A 1223 1.03 -3.76 -49.90
N LYS A 1224 0.96 -4.06 -48.59
CA LYS A 1224 1.11 -5.44 -48.07
C LYS A 1224 -0.11 -6.32 -48.37
N ARG A 1225 -1.34 -5.78 -48.36
CA ARG A 1225 -2.54 -6.53 -48.80
C ARG A 1225 -2.49 -6.97 -50.28
N ARG A 1226 -1.76 -6.24 -51.14
CA ARG A 1226 -1.58 -6.61 -52.55
C ARG A 1226 -0.45 -7.61 -52.82
N ARG A 1227 0.37 -7.96 -51.82
CA ARG A 1227 1.47 -8.94 -51.97
C ARG A 1227 1.19 -10.28 -51.28
N GLY A 1228 0.02 -10.43 -50.64
CA GLY A 1228 -0.42 -11.64 -49.97
C GLY A 1228 -1.71 -12.24 -50.54
N GLU A 1229 -2.13 -11.83 -51.74
CA GLU A 1229 -3.07 -12.59 -52.59
C GLU A 1229 -2.31 -13.49 -53.56
#